data_AF-A0A829YFK4-F1
#
_entry.id   AF-A0A829YFK4-F1
#
_cell.length_a   1.000
_cell.length_b   1.000
_cell.length_c   1.000
_cell.angle_alpha   90.00
_cell.angle_beta   90.00
_cell.angle_gamma   90.00
#
_symmetry.space_group_name_H-M   'P 1'
#
loop_
_entity.id
_entity.type
_entity.pdbx_description
1 polymer ?
#
loop_
_entity_poly.entity_id
_entity_poly.type
_entity_poly.pdbx_seq_one_letter_code
_entity_poly.pdbx_strand_id
1 'polypeptide(L)'
;MNFRRMLAALVAASSLLVGACGGGGGGGGSPNPSPQSPSPPNPSPPQPAPITYTASGGVAEKGPLITGSTVTIQELDSSLSPTGKQYSYQVTSDLGAFSPTSAFTSQYLGINATGYYFDEVQGVVSSGPVTLNGYSELSIDTTVNVNILTTLAYQRIKKLIVDNQMTFAAARSQAEHEVLTAFGIPAGSYEPFGTLDLRGSSDGDRILAAISSVFVNGNQAGELSALISNFQTDLGANGRLTDLTTIAALATAGRDLNTAAVAANLNQRYAQLGVDFQPSDIAAWVDQDGDGIVGNFEYHIADAGPSSIFSIPAAVVDQIAGLSVSSTAGEFTINGTPVTTAVTVNSGDALTVSPGPGPFPDGVQTVYLTSGTTKLARVSFVSGLLAISIASSTTGDIPKGLTQQFTAMGTFSDGRQIDLTGSASWTSSAHSVATISPTGLAQTLAVGSTSIVAESGVISGSATLNVTAAVPITLALSPNPLRTGVGIGLKPTLNATYSDGTTVNVTSLATWASGAPYVATIDPHSGVIDGVSLGTTTIEATVDSLTETVPLAIVTNEWTVAGTLAGGRSGHAATLLPSGAVLATGNSNAYAGAPQTSAEIYNPLTRTWSPAANMPSRHGYHTATLLPDGRVLVAGGELDLMSFTNTVDLYDPVQNSWTAAPQMSEARACHTATVLANGKVLVAGGMNPTTLASAALYDPGTNTWSSAGTMATVRCQHSATLLPNGTVLVVGGWHASGGARVLTATAEIYDPATDTWSAAASLSDGLTAHTATLLPNGTVLVAGGDVSNGRTSAASIYDPVSNTWSPTGSTTWARSDSSATLLPNGTVLLVGELGTAGLLSAVEIYDPATGTWSARPSLHTARSRHQATLLTDGAVLITGGSGGTPLSSSELYW
;
A
#
# COMPACT_ATOMS: atom_id res chain seq x y z
N MET A 1 -13.39 36.04 -62.16
CA MET A 1 -12.38 36.92 -62.78
C MET A 1 -11.55 37.57 -61.67
N ASN A 2 -10.26 37.79 -61.91
CA ASN A 2 -9.28 38.20 -60.87
C ASN A 2 -9.22 39.73 -60.69
N PHE A 3 -8.97 40.23 -59.47
CA PHE A 3 -7.67 40.81 -59.04
C PHE A 3 -7.69 41.39 -57.59
N ARG A 4 -6.64 41.05 -56.81
CA ARG A 4 -5.88 41.82 -55.78
C ARG A 4 -6.44 43.17 -55.26
N ARG A 5 -6.27 43.62 -54.00
CA ARG A 5 -5.24 43.32 -52.93
C ARG A 5 -5.60 44.05 -51.61
N MET A 6 -5.35 43.45 -50.43
CA MET A 6 -4.68 44.03 -49.22
C MET A 6 -4.91 43.09 -47.99
N LEU A 7 -3.90 42.37 -47.49
CA LEU A 7 -2.88 42.73 -46.46
C LEU A 7 -3.47 42.65 -45.02
N ALA A 8 -3.41 41.49 -44.34
CA ALA A 8 -2.32 40.97 -43.47
C ALA A 8 -2.74 41.04 -41.97
N ALA A 9 -2.38 40.14 -41.04
CA ALA A 9 -1.52 38.94 -41.09
C ALA A 9 -2.11 37.78 -40.23
N LEU A 10 -1.66 36.54 -40.47
CA LEU A 10 -2.13 35.30 -39.84
C LEU A 10 -0.97 34.27 -39.77
N VAL A 11 -1.13 33.19 -38.98
CA VAL A 11 -0.34 31.92 -38.95
C VAL A 11 0.97 32.01 -38.13
N ALA A 12 1.07 31.43 -36.91
CA ALA A 12 1.23 29.99 -36.50
C ALA A 12 2.70 29.47 -36.62
N ALA A 13 3.15 28.34 -36.06
CA ALA A 13 2.44 27.19 -35.46
C ALA A 13 3.31 26.38 -34.45
N SER A 14 2.66 25.43 -33.79
CA SER A 14 3.21 24.19 -33.20
C SER A 14 3.97 23.32 -34.22
N SER A 15 4.80 22.32 -33.90
CA SER A 15 5.58 21.90 -32.69
C SER A 15 6.35 20.62 -33.06
N LEU A 16 7.48 20.28 -32.42
CA LEU A 16 8.03 18.89 -32.38
C LEU A 16 9.15 18.70 -31.32
N LEU A 17 9.41 17.43 -30.96
CA LEU A 17 10.09 16.98 -29.73
C LEU A 17 11.62 16.76 -29.84
N VAL A 18 12.22 16.51 -28.66
CA VAL A 18 13.45 15.75 -28.33
C VAL A 18 14.75 16.56 -28.19
N GLY A 19 15.40 16.45 -27.01
CA GLY A 19 16.80 16.87 -26.82
C GLY A 19 17.16 17.24 -25.38
N ALA A 20 18.00 16.42 -24.75
CA ALA A 20 18.47 16.56 -23.37
C ALA A 20 19.37 17.79 -23.08
N CYS A 21 19.51 18.09 -21.79
CA CYS A 21 20.64 18.77 -21.13
C CYS A 21 21.04 20.21 -21.54
N GLY A 22 21.05 21.09 -20.53
CA GLY A 22 22.15 22.05 -20.36
C GLY A 22 21.84 23.55 -20.55
N GLY A 23 21.95 24.29 -19.45
CA GLY A 23 22.78 25.49 -19.38
C GLY A 23 22.30 26.82 -19.99
N GLY A 24 21.92 27.76 -19.11
CA GLY A 24 22.10 29.21 -19.29
C GLY A 24 21.19 29.93 -20.29
N GLY A 25 20.82 31.20 -20.10
CA GLY A 25 21.19 32.11 -19.02
C GLY A 25 21.51 33.52 -19.53
N GLY A 26 20.54 34.44 -19.44
CA GLY A 26 20.73 35.87 -19.67
C GLY A 26 20.76 36.31 -21.15
N GLY A 27 20.44 37.58 -21.47
CA GLY A 27 19.99 38.65 -20.59
C GLY A 27 20.08 40.02 -21.25
N GLY A 28 19.65 41.06 -20.54
CA GLY A 28 19.94 42.46 -20.86
C GLY A 28 19.97 43.29 -19.57
N GLY A 29 20.92 44.19 -19.35
CA GLY A 29 22.14 44.43 -20.12
C GLY A 29 22.94 45.64 -19.60
N SER A 30 24.20 45.78 -20.07
CA SER A 30 24.99 47.03 -20.22
C SER A 30 25.31 47.91 -18.98
N PRO A 31 26.35 48.79 -19.02
CA PRO A 31 27.42 48.98 -20.02
C PRO A 31 28.88 48.92 -19.46
N ASN A 32 29.85 49.06 -20.37
CA ASN A 32 31.31 48.84 -20.25
C ASN A 32 32.12 50.08 -19.76
N PRO A 33 33.37 49.94 -19.26
CA PRO A 33 34.53 50.38 -20.09
C PRO A 33 35.81 49.51 -20.03
N SER A 34 36.63 49.63 -21.07
CA SER A 34 37.88 48.90 -21.42
C SER A 34 39.16 49.43 -20.69
N PRO A 35 40.39 48.90 -20.94
CA PRO A 35 40.88 47.50 -20.87
C PRO A 35 42.32 47.35 -20.26
N GLN A 36 42.67 46.25 -19.56
CA GLN A 36 44.08 45.80 -19.36
C GLN A 36 44.25 44.26 -19.22
N SER A 37 45.50 43.81 -19.40
CA SER A 37 46.01 42.44 -19.65
C SER A 37 45.86 41.42 -18.49
N PRO A 38 46.08 40.10 -18.72
CA PRO A 38 45.50 39.04 -17.90
C PRO A 38 46.35 38.58 -16.71
N SER A 39 45.66 38.07 -15.67
CA SER A 39 46.24 37.33 -14.54
C SER A 39 46.13 35.82 -14.76
N PRO A 40 47.06 34.99 -14.22
CA PRO A 40 47.12 33.55 -14.49
C PRO A 40 45.99 32.74 -13.82
N PRO A 41 45.71 31.52 -14.30
CA PRO A 41 44.67 30.66 -13.71
C PRO A 41 45.00 30.23 -12.29
N ASN A 42 43.97 30.25 -11.43
CA ASN A 42 44.02 29.82 -10.03
C ASN A 42 44.34 28.30 -9.96
N PRO A 43 45.26 27.84 -9.10
CA PRO A 43 45.63 26.42 -9.04
C PRO A 43 44.48 25.56 -8.48
N SER A 44 44.41 24.32 -8.93
CA SER A 44 43.53 23.29 -8.38
C SER A 44 43.73 23.15 -6.86
N PRO A 45 42.67 22.87 -6.07
CA PRO A 45 42.81 22.68 -4.63
C PRO A 45 43.80 21.55 -4.33
N PRO A 46 44.59 21.65 -3.23
CA PRO A 46 45.57 20.64 -2.89
C PRO A 46 44.86 19.31 -2.64
N GLN A 47 45.27 18.28 -3.37
CA GLN A 47 44.84 16.90 -3.11
C GLN A 47 45.18 16.55 -1.65
N PRO A 48 44.27 15.93 -0.87
CA PRO A 48 44.60 15.47 0.47
C PRO A 48 45.86 14.63 0.45
N ALA A 49 46.78 14.89 1.39
CA ALA A 49 47.98 14.08 1.54
C ALA A 49 47.55 12.59 1.72
N PRO A 50 48.23 11.63 1.06
CA PRO A 50 47.90 10.23 1.24
C PRO A 50 47.95 9.87 2.73
N ILE A 51 46.88 9.29 3.26
CA ILE A 51 46.90 8.80 4.64
C ILE A 51 47.92 7.66 4.68
N THR A 52 48.88 7.78 5.59
CA THR A 52 49.92 6.77 5.81
C THR A 52 49.88 6.29 7.25
N TYR A 53 49.93 4.98 7.42
CA TYR A 53 49.92 4.30 8.70
C TYR A 53 51.32 3.74 9.00
N THR A 54 51.71 3.71 10.27
CA THR A 54 53.02 3.20 10.71
C THR A 54 52.83 2.38 11.98
N ALA A 55 53.40 1.17 12.03
CA ALA A 55 53.49 0.38 13.25
C ALA A 55 54.78 0.71 14.00
N SER A 56 54.72 0.82 15.32
CA SER A 56 55.89 1.10 16.17
C SER A 56 56.84 -0.09 16.37
N GLY A 57 56.35 -1.30 16.08
CA GLY A 57 57.07 -2.56 16.21
C GLY A 57 56.11 -3.75 16.12
N GLY A 58 56.65 -4.96 16.24
CA GLY A 58 55.85 -6.17 16.45
C GLY A 58 56.69 -7.29 17.07
N VAL A 59 56.04 -8.23 17.73
CA VAL A 59 56.64 -9.52 18.13
C VAL A 59 55.93 -10.68 17.42
N ALA A 60 56.68 -11.73 17.12
CA ALA A 60 56.21 -12.97 16.50
C ALA A 60 56.37 -14.14 17.48
N GLU A 61 55.28 -14.64 18.06
CA GLU A 61 55.35 -15.47 19.28
C GLU A 61 54.33 -16.64 19.31
N LYS A 62 54.85 -17.86 19.27
CA LYS A 62 54.18 -19.04 19.87
C LYS A 62 54.80 -19.21 21.26
N GLY A 63 55.98 -19.82 21.31
CA GLY A 63 57.10 -19.22 22.06
C GLY A 63 57.82 -18.20 21.14
N PRO A 64 58.74 -17.36 21.62
CA PRO A 64 59.39 -16.36 20.80
C PRO A 64 60.06 -16.99 19.57
N LEU A 65 59.73 -16.50 18.37
CA LEU A 65 60.43 -16.89 17.15
C LEU A 65 61.88 -16.39 17.23
N ILE A 66 62.81 -17.18 16.72
CA ILE A 66 64.25 -16.87 16.84
C ILE A 66 64.73 -15.92 15.73
N THR A 67 65.90 -15.33 15.95
CA THR A 67 66.56 -14.42 15.00
C THR A 67 66.68 -15.05 13.60
N GLY A 68 66.28 -14.31 12.55
CA GLY A 68 66.26 -14.79 11.16
C GLY A 68 64.98 -15.52 10.74
N SER A 69 63.95 -15.53 11.58
CA SER A 69 62.59 -15.88 11.17
C SER A 69 61.99 -14.78 10.28
N THR A 70 61.24 -15.15 9.23
CA THR A 70 60.71 -14.18 8.26
C THR A 70 59.32 -13.72 8.66
N VAL A 71 59.08 -12.40 8.64
CA VAL A 71 57.74 -11.81 8.83
C VAL A 71 57.33 -11.06 7.57
N THR A 72 56.15 -11.37 7.05
CA THR A 72 55.61 -10.77 5.83
C THR A 72 54.30 -10.07 6.16
N ILE A 73 54.22 -8.78 5.82
CA ILE A 73 53.04 -7.94 5.98
C ILE A 73 52.47 -7.63 4.60
N GLN A 74 51.17 -7.83 4.41
CA GLN A 74 50.43 -7.52 3.19
C GLN A 74 49.37 -6.47 3.50
N GLU A 75 49.28 -5.40 2.69
CA GLU A 75 48.17 -4.45 2.79
C GLU A 75 46.90 -5.07 2.22
N LEU A 76 45.80 -4.96 2.95
CA LEU A 76 44.49 -5.49 2.59
C LEU A 76 43.48 -4.35 2.44
N ASP A 77 42.37 -4.58 1.73
CA ASP A 77 41.20 -3.70 1.79
C ASP A 77 40.26 -4.05 2.97
N SER A 78 39.13 -3.34 3.07
CA SER A 78 38.14 -3.56 4.12
C SER A 78 37.39 -4.90 4.03
N SER A 79 37.56 -5.67 2.93
CA SER A 79 37.08 -7.04 2.79
C SER A 79 38.15 -8.09 3.10
N LEU A 80 39.32 -7.65 3.61
CA LEU A 80 40.54 -8.45 3.78
C LEU A 80 41.09 -9.03 2.47
N SER A 81 40.79 -8.41 1.32
CA SER A 81 41.36 -8.78 0.03
C SER A 81 42.71 -8.07 -0.20
N PRO A 82 43.75 -8.74 -0.72
CA PRO A 82 45.06 -8.12 -0.94
C PRO A 82 45.04 -6.94 -1.92
N THR A 83 45.64 -5.82 -1.52
CA THR A 83 45.82 -4.64 -2.42
C THR A 83 46.97 -4.81 -3.41
N GLY A 84 47.77 -5.88 -3.27
CA GLY A 84 48.97 -6.15 -4.05
C GLY A 84 50.27 -5.58 -3.47
N LYS A 85 50.21 -4.80 -2.39
CA LYS A 85 51.42 -4.36 -1.65
C LYS A 85 51.80 -5.34 -0.55
N GLN A 86 53.07 -5.72 -0.51
CA GLN A 86 53.62 -6.69 0.43
C GLN A 86 55.04 -6.29 0.82
N TYR A 87 55.38 -6.52 2.09
CA TYR A 87 56.63 -6.12 2.72
C TYR A 87 57.18 -7.30 3.52
N SER A 88 58.48 -7.55 3.45
CA SER A 88 59.14 -8.62 4.20
C SER A 88 60.19 -8.05 5.15
N TYR A 89 60.12 -8.50 6.38
CA TYR A 89 60.99 -8.18 7.51
C TYR A 89 61.60 -9.47 8.06
N GLN A 90 62.57 -9.31 8.95
CA GLN A 90 63.19 -10.41 9.69
C GLN A 90 63.02 -10.17 11.18
N VAL A 91 62.83 -11.24 11.94
CA VAL A 91 62.95 -11.23 13.40
C VAL A 91 64.41 -10.92 13.74
N THR A 92 64.63 -9.84 14.49
CA THR A 92 65.95 -9.25 14.78
C THR A 92 66.51 -9.67 16.13
N SER A 93 65.71 -10.34 16.97
CA SER A 93 66.15 -10.89 18.24
C SER A 93 65.46 -12.21 18.57
N ASP A 94 66.07 -12.97 19.46
CA ASP A 94 65.56 -14.25 19.99
C ASP A 94 64.33 -14.13 20.93
N LEU A 95 63.71 -12.94 20.93
CA LEU A 95 62.46 -12.56 21.61
C LEU A 95 61.30 -12.36 20.61
N GLY A 96 61.38 -12.91 19.39
CA GLY A 96 60.36 -12.73 18.35
C GLY A 96 60.26 -11.32 17.75
N ALA A 97 61.04 -10.35 18.22
CA ALA A 97 60.88 -8.94 17.86
C ALA A 97 61.28 -8.64 16.42
N PHE A 98 60.49 -7.80 15.74
CA PHE A 98 60.78 -7.23 14.43
C PHE A 98 60.33 -5.77 14.35
N SER A 99 60.85 -5.03 13.38
CA SER A 99 60.57 -3.58 13.24
C SER A 99 60.07 -3.26 11.82
N PRO A 100 58.76 -3.02 11.63
CA PRO A 100 58.22 -2.53 10.38
C PRO A 100 58.76 -1.12 10.09
N THR A 101 59.62 -0.99 9.09
CA THR A 101 60.20 0.31 8.68
C THR A 101 59.42 1.01 7.55
N SER A 102 58.38 0.37 7.02
CA SER A 102 57.58 0.91 5.92
C SER A 102 56.37 1.68 6.42
N ALA A 103 56.00 2.74 5.69
CA ALA A 103 54.69 3.37 5.82
C ALA A 103 53.69 2.64 4.92
N PHE A 104 52.54 2.26 5.49
CA PHE A 104 51.46 1.56 4.82
C PHE A 104 50.39 2.53 4.31
N THR A 105 49.71 2.21 3.21
CA THR A 105 48.60 3.02 2.67
C THR A 105 47.21 2.50 3.00
N SER A 106 47.10 1.26 3.48
CA SER A 106 45.88 0.73 4.08
C SER A 106 45.99 0.69 5.61
N GLN A 107 44.85 0.85 6.28
CA GLN A 107 44.74 0.60 7.72
C GLN A 107 44.70 -0.90 8.04
N TYR A 108 44.27 -1.76 7.10
CA TYR A 108 44.15 -3.20 7.32
C TYR A 108 45.39 -3.95 6.81
N LEU A 109 45.98 -4.74 7.70
CA LEU A 109 47.17 -5.54 7.41
C LEU A 109 46.91 -7.03 7.65
N GLY A 110 47.37 -7.87 6.73
CA GLY A 110 47.56 -9.31 6.94
C GLY A 110 49.01 -9.58 7.30
N ILE A 111 49.25 -10.31 8.40
CA ILE A 111 50.58 -10.59 8.93
C ILE A 111 50.80 -12.11 8.88
N ASN A 112 51.93 -12.53 8.35
CA ASN A 112 52.37 -13.93 8.33
C ASN A 112 53.82 -14.00 8.84
N ALA A 113 54.08 -14.77 9.89
CA ALA A 113 55.43 -15.00 10.41
C ALA A 113 55.78 -16.48 10.32
N THR A 114 56.93 -16.82 9.73
CA THR A 114 57.38 -18.21 9.58
C THR A 114 58.83 -18.35 10.02
N GLY A 115 59.08 -19.28 10.93
CA GLY A 115 60.42 -19.58 11.43
C GLY A 115 60.45 -20.54 12.61
N TYR A 116 61.65 -20.80 13.11
CA TYR A 116 61.87 -21.63 14.30
C TYR A 116 61.52 -20.86 15.57
N TYR A 117 61.05 -21.55 16.60
CA TYR A 117 60.58 -20.98 17.86
C TYR A 117 61.31 -21.61 19.05
N PHE A 118 61.35 -20.90 20.18
CA PHE A 118 61.69 -21.52 21.45
C PHE A 118 60.49 -22.38 21.94
N ASP A 119 60.71 -23.67 22.15
CA ASP A 119 59.76 -24.60 22.74
C ASP A 119 59.83 -24.49 24.26
N GLU A 120 58.80 -23.88 24.82
CA GLU A 120 58.64 -23.59 26.24
C GLU A 120 58.38 -24.83 27.10
N VAL A 121 57.91 -25.93 26.51
CA VAL A 121 57.69 -27.21 27.20
C VAL A 121 58.98 -28.02 27.28
N GLN A 122 59.74 -28.08 26.17
CA GLN A 122 61.00 -28.83 26.08
C GLN A 122 62.24 -28.03 26.52
N GLY A 123 62.15 -26.70 26.60
CA GLY A 123 63.25 -25.81 26.99
C GLY A 123 64.33 -25.64 25.92
N VAL A 124 64.02 -25.91 24.65
CA VAL A 124 64.96 -25.92 23.51
C VAL A 124 64.40 -25.18 22.31
N VAL A 125 65.22 -24.90 21.30
CA VAL A 125 64.74 -24.39 19.99
C VAL A 125 64.11 -25.55 19.20
N SER A 126 63.01 -25.26 18.49
CA SER A 126 62.24 -26.23 17.73
C SER A 126 63.05 -26.95 16.65
N SER A 127 62.65 -28.18 16.33
CA SER A 127 63.26 -29.02 15.28
C SER A 127 62.84 -28.62 13.85
N GLY A 128 61.79 -27.80 13.72
CA GLY A 128 61.25 -27.29 12.46
C GLY A 128 60.51 -25.95 12.66
N PRO A 129 60.20 -25.23 11.58
CA PRO A 129 59.50 -23.95 11.65
C PRO A 129 58.00 -24.11 11.90
N VAL A 130 57.38 -23.07 12.44
CA VAL A 130 55.92 -22.88 12.49
C VAL A 130 55.54 -21.63 11.68
N THR A 131 54.30 -21.59 11.17
CA THR A 131 53.73 -20.40 10.52
C THR A 131 52.59 -19.83 11.38
N LEU A 132 52.74 -18.58 11.81
CA LEU A 132 51.75 -17.80 12.53
C LEU A 132 51.09 -16.79 11.59
N ASN A 133 49.82 -16.50 11.81
CA ASN A 133 49.02 -15.58 11.00
C ASN A 133 48.26 -14.59 11.89
N GLY A 134 47.90 -13.44 11.34
CA GLY A 134 47.11 -12.44 12.06
C GLY A 134 46.58 -11.35 11.13
N TYR A 135 45.63 -10.59 11.64
CA TYR A 135 45.18 -9.34 11.04
C TYR A 135 45.31 -8.21 12.06
N SER A 136 45.62 -6.99 11.59
CA SER A 136 45.71 -5.79 12.42
C SER A 136 45.06 -4.60 11.72
N GLU A 137 44.52 -3.67 12.52
CA GLU A 137 43.95 -2.40 12.05
C GLU A 137 44.72 -1.21 12.63
N LEU A 138 45.62 -0.62 11.83
CA LEU A 138 46.50 0.49 12.24
C LEU A 138 45.79 1.84 12.47
N SER A 139 44.45 1.88 12.39
CA SER A 139 43.65 3.01 12.89
C SER A 139 43.52 2.98 14.43
N ILE A 140 43.77 1.80 15.04
CA ILE A 140 43.61 1.51 16.47
C ILE A 140 44.90 0.90 17.04
N ASP A 141 45.46 -0.09 16.34
CA ASP A 141 46.62 -0.84 16.79
C ASP A 141 47.92 -0.05 16.53
N THR A 142 48.77 0.11 17.54
CA THR A 142 50.08 0.79 17.40
C THR A 142 51.25 -0.17 17.17
N THR A 143 51.02 -1.46 17.38
CA THR A 143 51.94 -2.58 17.13
C THR A 143 51.28 -3.60 16.21
N VAL A 144 52.09 -4.47 15.60
CA VAL A 144 51.62 -5.53 14.68
C VAL A 144 52.07 -6.90 15.19
N ASN A 145 51.71 -7.25 16.42
CA ASN A 145 52.09 -8.55 16.98
C ASN A 145 51.35 -9.67 16.24
N VAL A 146 52.03 -10.80 16.08
CA VAL A 146 51.46 -12.02 15.48
C VAL A 146 51.83 -13.19 16.36
N ASN A 147 50.83 -13.83 16.95
CA ASN A 147 51.05 -14.87 17.94
C ASN A 147 50.15 -16.09 17.71
N ILE A 148 50.24 -17.10 18.57
CA ILE A 148 49.39 -18.28 18.45
C ILE A 148 47.91 -17.89 18.50
N LEU A 149 47.49 -16.98 19.38
CA LEU A 149 46.09 -16.58 19.52
C LEU A 149 45.55 -15.81 18.29
N THR A 150 46.33 -14.87 17.73
CA THR A 150 45.96 -14.22 16.45
C THR A 150 45.85 -15.25 15.32
N THR A 151 46.67 -16.31 15.38
CA THR A 151 46.63 -17.41 14.40
C THR A 151 45.35 -18.20 14.55
N LEU A 152 44.98 -18.62 15.76
CA LEU A 152 43.73 -19.38 16.01
C LEU A 152 42.48 -18.60 15.58
N ALA A 153 42.43 -17.29 15.82
CA ALA A 153 41.31 -16.43 15.39
C ALA A 153 41.25 -16.16 13.87
N TYR A 154 42.36 -16.33 13.14
CA TYR A 154 42.56 -15.83 11.77
C TYR A 154 41.45 -16.19 10.77
N GLN A 155 41.12 -17.49 10.63
CA GLN A 155 40.09 -17.92 9.68
C GLN A 155 38.69 -17.44 10.08
N ARG A 156 38.43 -17.34 11.40
CA ARG A 156 37.13 -16.91 11.91
C ARG A 156 36.89 -15.42 11.71
N ILE A 157 37.88 -14.57 11.97
CA ILE A 157 37.85 -13.13 11.64
C ILE A 157 37.55 -12.94 10.16
N LYS A 158 38.28 -13.66 9.29
CA LYS A 158 38.06 -13.61 7.83
C LYS A 158 36.63 -13.96 7.45
N LYS A 159 36.07 -15.06 8.01
CA LYS A 159 34.70 -15.48 7.71
C LYS A 159 33.66 -14.47 8.20
N LEU A 160 33.82 -13.93 9.39
CA LEU A 160 32.87 -12.95 9.95
C LEU A 160 32.83 -11.64 9.13
N ILE A 161 33.96 -11.21 8.55
CA ILE A 161 34.00 -10.03 7.67
C ILE A 161 33.46 -10.36 6.27
N VAL A 162 33.89 -11.47 5.66
CA VAL A 162 33.55 -11.79 4.27
C VAL A 162 32.14 -12.35 4.12
N ASP A 163 31.76 -13.34 4.94
CA ASP A 163 30.47 -14.04 4.81
C ASP A 163 29.37 -13.33 5.63
N ASN A 164 29.69 -12.86 6.84
CA ASN A 164 28.73 -12.21 7.74
C ASN A 164 28.71 -10.67 7.66
N GLN A 165 29.55 -10.06 6.81
CA GLN A 165 29.59 -8.61 6.55
C GLN A 165 29.79 -7.74 7.81
N MET A 166 30.51 -8.27 8.81
CA MET A 166 30.82 -7.56 10.05
C MET A 166 31.94 -6.53 9.88
N THR A 167 31.95 -5.51 10.73
CA THR A 167 33.11 -4.60 10.84
C THR A 167 34.31 -5.32 11.43
N PHE A 168 35.53 -4.88 11.10
CA PHE A 168 36.76 -5.51 11.60
C PHE A 168 36.80 -5.62 13.13
N ALA A 169 36.49 -4.53 13.84
CA ALA A 169 36.47 -4.52 15.30
C ALA A 169 35.46 -5.51 15.91
N ALA A 170 34.25 -5.63 15.33
CA ALA A 170 33.23 -6.57 15.80
C ALA A 170 33.60 -8.03 15.48
N ALA A 171 34.11 -8.29 14.28
CA ALA A 171 34.58 -9.61 13.87
C ALA A 171 35.78 -10.08 14.69
N ARG A 172 36.73 -9.18 14.99
CA ARG A 172 37.86 -9.42 15.89
C ARG A 172 37.35 -9.80 17.28
N SER A 173 36.56 -8.92 17.91
CA SER A 173 36.06 -9.15 19.27
C SER A 173 35.25 -10.45 19.40
N GLN A 174 34.40 -10.77 18.42
CA GLN A 174 33.67 -12.04 18.41
C GLN A 174 34.59 -13.25 18.25
N ALA A 175 35.51 -13.23 17.28
CA ALA A 175 36.41 -14.36 17.04
C ALA A 175 37.39 -14.60 18.20
N GLU A 176 37.89 -13.54 18.83
CA GLU A 176 38.73 -13.63 20.03
C GLU A 176 37.95 -14.27 21.19
N HIS A 177 36.70 -13.84 21.42
CA HIS A 177 35.83 -14.44 22.43
C HIS A 177 35.51 -15.92 22.14
N GLU A 178 35.25 -16.29 20.88
CA GLU A 178 35.01 -17.67 20.46
C GLU A 178 36.26 -18.57 20.64
N VAL A 179 37.47 -18.05 20.38
CA VAL A 179 38.73 -18.75 20.70
C VAL A 179 38.87 -19.01 22.19
N LEU A 180 38.64 -18.00 23.05
CA LEU A 180 38.73 -18.18 24.51
C LEU A 180 37.68 -19.18 25.02
N THR A 181 36.45 -19.10 24.50
CA THR A 181 35.36 -20.04 24.82
C THR A 181 35.72 -21.48 24.44
N ALA A 182 36.46 -21.69 23.33
CA ALA A 182 36.91 -23.01 22.92
C ALA A 182 37.95 -23.65 23.88
N PHE A 183 38.57 -22.85 24.77
CA PHE A 183 39.43 -23.32 25.85
C PHE A 183 38.76 -23.29 27.23
N GLY A 184 37.44 -23.09 27.32
CA GLY A 184 36.75 -23.00 28.61
C GLY A 184 37.12 -21.75 29.43
N ILE A 185 37.76 -20.75 28.81
CA ILE A 185 38.13 -19.49 29.45
C ILE A 185 36.90 -18.59 29.51
N PRO A 186 36.52 -18.05 30.68
CA PRO A 186 35.28 -17.29 30.85
C PRO A 186 35.28 -15.98 30.06
N ALA A 187 34.08 -15.47 29.75
CA ALA A 187 33.92 -14.14 29.18
C ALA A 187 34.47 -13.06 30.13
N GLY A 188 35.44 -12.28 29.66
CA GLY A 188 36.15 -11.27 30.44
C GLY A 188 36.71 -10.14 29.56
N SER A 189 37.22 -9.09 30.22
CA SER A 189 37.85 -7.94 29.54
C SER A 189 39.35 -8.21 29.39
N TYR A 190 39.73 -8.92 28.33
CA TYR A 190 41.12 -9.20 27.98
C TYR A 190 41.62 -8.25 26.89
N GLU A 191 42.93 -8.03 26.84
CA GLU A 191 43.60 -7.27 25.79
C GLU A 191 43.47 -7.97 24.42
N PRO A 192 43.30 -7.23 23.30
CA PRO A 192 43.20 -7.82 21.96
C PRO A 192 44.41 -8.68 21.61
N PHE A 193 44.21 -9.81 20.93
CA PHE A 193 45.27 -10.79 20.67
C PHE A 193 46.47 -10.18 19.93
N GLY A 194 46.23 -9.21 19.03
CA GLY A 194 47.26 -8.48 18.29
C GLY A 194 48.12 -7.49 19.12
N THR A 195 47.84 -7.35 20.42
CA THR A 195 48.63 -6.52 21.35
C THR A 195 49.40 -7.31 22.40
N LEU A 196 49.11 -8.60 22.57
CA LEU A 196 49.72 -9.47 23.57
C LEU A 196 51.20 -9.74 23.29
N ASP A 197 51.98 -9.96 24.35
CA ASP A 197 53.43 -10.18 24.33
C ASP A 197 53.80 -11.12 25.48
N LEU A 198 54.55 -12.19 25.21
CA LEU A 198 54.94 -13.18 26.22
C LEU A 198 55.77 -12.61 27.38
N ARG A 199 56.36 -11.43 27.22
CA ARG A 199 57.10 -10.70 28.28
C ARG A 199 56.18 -9.87 29.18
N GLY A 200 54.94 -9.71 28.78
CA GLY A 200 53.93 -8.96 29.52
C GLY A 200 53.49 -9.68 30.80
N SER A 201 52.58 -9.04 31.52
CA SER A 201 52.07 -9.53 32.81
C SER A 201 50.56 -9.39 32.96
N SER A 202 49.85 -8.99 31.90
CA SER A 202 48.39 -8.98 31.85
C SER A 202 47.83 -10.39 31.87
N ASP A 203 46.55 -10.56 32.17
CA ASP A 203 45.92 -11.88 32.09
C ASP A 203 45.87 -12.38 30.63
N GLY A 204 45.78 -11.49 29.63
CA GLY A 204 45.92 -11.85 28.21
C GLY A 204 47.29 -12.47 27.88
N ASP A 205 48.39 -11.91 28.40
CA ASP A 205 49.75 -12.45 28.18
C ASP A 205 49.91 -13.84 28.83
N ARG A 206 49.22 -14.09 29.95
CA ARG A 206 49.21 -15.39 30.64
C ARG A 206 48.41 -16.43 29.87
N ILE A 207 47.25 -16.04 29.34
CA ILE A 207 46.44 -16.87 28.44
C ILE A 207 47.22 -17.23 27.17
N LEU A 208 47.99 -16.27 26.61
CA LEU A 208 48.88 -16.51 25.48
C LEU A 208 49.94 -17.57 25.81
N ALA A 209 50.63 -17.44 26.93
CA ALA A 209 51.62 -18.43 27.38
C ALA A 209 51.00 -19.82 27.65
N ALA A 210 49.83 -19.86 28.31
CA ALA A 210 49.10 -21.09 28.61
C ALA A 210 48.66 -21.84 27.34
N ILE A 211 47.92 -21.17 26.45
CA ILE A 211 47.44 -21.79 25.20
C ILE A 211 48.63 -22.18 24.31
N SER A 212 49.68 -21.36 24.20
CA SER A 212 50.89 -21.74 23.45
C SER A 212 51.52 -23.04 23.97
N SER A 213 51.59 -23.18 25.30
CA SER A 213 52.17 -24.34 25.98
C SER A 213 51.33 -25.60 25.72
N VAL A 214 50.00 -25.49 25.76
CA VAL A 214 49.07 -26.58 25.42
C VAL A 214 49.27 -27.03 23.97
N PHE A 215 49.37 -26.10 23.00
CA PHE A 215 49.55 -26.47 21.59
C PHE A 215 50.86 -27.18 21.29
N VAL A 216 51.95 -26.88 22.01
CA VAL A 216 53.26 -27.51 21.78
C VAL A 216 53.49 -28.77 22.61
N ASN A 217 52.76 -28.96 23.71
CA ASN A 217 52.90 -30.15 24.54
C ASN A 217 52.59 -31.42 23.73
N GLY A 218 53.54 -32.34 23.66
CA GLY A 218 53.44 -33.57 22.87
C GLY A 218 53.52 -33.40 21.34
N ASN A 219 53.70 -32.18 20.80
CA ASN A 219 53.61 -31.91 19.35
C ASN A 219 54.93 -31.37 18.78
N GLN A 220 55.54 -32.07 17.82
CA GLN A 220 56.64 -31.54 17.01
C GLN A 220 56.13 -30.52 15.98
N ALA A 221 57.02 -29.71 15.38
CA ALA A 221 56.64 -28.57 14.53
C ALA A 221 55.64 -28.88 13.39
N GLY A 222 55.70 -30.07 12.80
CA GLY A 222 54.74 -30.52 11.77
C GLY A 222 53.37 -30.91 12.34
N GLU A 223 53.35 -31.56 13.51
CA GLU A 223 52.12 -31.99 14.21
C GLU A 223 51.40 -30.77 14.79
N LEU A 224 52.15 -29.85 15.41
CA LEU A 224 51.70 -28.53 15.84
C LEU A 224 51.03 -27.75 14.69
N SER A 225 51.67 -27.72 13.52
CA SER A 225 51.10 -27.01 12.35
C SER A 225 49.79 -27.64 11.86
N ALA A 226 49.66 -28.98 11.96
CA ALA A 226 48.41 -29.67 11.65
C ALA A 226 47.31 -29.39 12.71
N LEU A 227 47.66 -29.41 14.00
CA LEU A 227 46.74 -29.12 15.11
C LEU A 227 46.17 -27.70 15.01
N ILE A 228 47.03 -26.70 14.73
CA ILE A 228 46.61 -25.32 14.45
C ILE A 228 45.64 -25.27 13.26
N SER A 229 45.96 -25.93 12.16
CA SER A 229 45.12 -25.94 10.95
C SER A 229 43.75 -26.59 11.18
N ASN A 230 43.68 -27.66 11.98
CA ASN A 230 42.43 -28.33 12.31
C ASN A 230 41.53 -27.43 13.17
N PHE A 231 42.09 -26.86 14.25
CA PHE A 231 41.40 -25.90 15.11
C PHE A 231 40.83 -24.71 14.31
N GLN A 232 41.66 -24.09 13.47
CA GLN A 232 41.26 -22.95 12.64
C GLN A 232 40.12 -23.29 11.66
N THR A 233 40.11 -24.51 11.12
CA THR A 233 39.10 -24.95 10.15
C THR A 233 37.75 -25.18 10.82
N ASP A 234 37.77 -25.85 11.98
CA ASP A 234 36.59 -26.19 12.77
C ASP A 234 35.96 -24.93 13.41
N LEU A 235 36.73 -24.17 14.19
CA LEU A 235 36.27 -22.91 14.78
C LEU A 235 35.86 -21.90 13.68
N GLY A 236 36.59 -21.86 12.57
CA GLY A 236 36.28 -21.04 11.41
C GLY A 236 34.90 -21.33 10.80
N ALA A 237 34.39 -22.57 10.93
CA ALA A 237 33.11 -22.96 10.33
C ALA A 237 31.92 -22.21 10.95
N ASN A 238 31.83 -22.14 12.28
CA ASN A 238 30.66 -21.64 13.00
C ASN A 238 30.94 -20.91 14.33
N GLY A 239 32.21 -20.77 14.75
CA GLY A 239 32.59 -20.17 16.03
C GLY A 239 32.64 -21.15 17.21
N ARG A 240 32.63 -22.47 16.96
CA ARG A 240 32.75 -23.53 17.98
C ARG A 240 33.71 -24.62 17.51
N LEU A 241 34.41 -25.25 18.45
CA LEU A 241 35.02 -26.54 18.18
C LEU A 241 33.95 -27.64 18.21
N THR A 242 34.00 -28.52 17.23
CA THR A 242 33.11 -29.69 17.06
C THR A 242 33.86 -30.96 16.64
N ASP A 243 35.12 -30.85 16.16
CA ASP A 243 35.98 -32.00 15.91
C ASP A 243 36.48 -32.61 17.23
N LEU A 244 35.86 -33.72 17.60
CA LEU A 244 36.22 -34.52 18.78
C LEU A 244 37.69 -34.95 18.79
N THR A 245 38.33 -35.07 17.62
CA THR A 245 39.75 -35.44 17.51
C THR A 245 40.66 -34.30 17.99
N THR A 246 40.41 -33.08 17.52
CA THR A 246 41.10 -31.86 17.96
C THR A 246 40.81 -31.54 19.42
N ILE A 247 39.55 -31.67 19.87
CA ILE A 247 39.15 -31.47 21.27
C ILE A 247 39.91 -32.45 22.19
N ALA A 248 39.92 -33.74 21.87
CA ALA A 248 40.60 -34.75 22.68
C ALA A 248 42.13 -34.55 22.72
N ALA A 249 42.74 -34.10 21.61
CA ALA A 249 44.16 -33.77 21.56
C ALA A 249 44.50 -32.61 22.49
N LEU A 250 43.72 -31.52 22.46
CA LEU A 250 43.94 -30.35 23.31
C LEU A 250 43.70 -30.64 24.79
N ALA A 251 42.64 -31.38 25.13
CA ALA A 251 42.36 -31.78 26.51
C ALA A 251 43.45 -32.71 27.09
N THR A 252 44.00 -33.61 26.27
CA THR A 252 45.15 -34.45 26.68
C THR A 252 46.39 -33.59 26.87
N ALA A 253 46.67 -32.67 25.94
CA ALA A 253 47.83 -31.79 26.02
C ALA A 253 47.76 -30.80 27.20
N GLY A 254 46.56 -30.37 27.63
CA GLY A 254 46.34 -29.56 28.83
C GLY A 254 46.57 -30.34 30.13
N ARG A 255 45.95 -31.52 30.26
CA ARG A 255 46.12 -32.42 31.42
C ARG A 255 47.57 -32.83 31.64
N ASP A 256 48.28 -33.20 30.57
CA ASP A 256 49.65 -33.69 30.66
C ASP A 256 50.69 -32.54 30.76
N LEU A 257 50.25 -31.27 30.81
CA LEU A 257 51.14 -30.11 30.84
C LEU A 257 51.75 -29.86 32.22
N ASN A 258 53.07 -30.03 32.33
CA ASN A 258 53.82 -29.60 33.52
C ASN A 258 54.05 -28.07 33.50
N THR A 259 53.03 -27.32 33.93
CA THR A 259 53.04 -25.84 33.98
C THR A 259 54.18 -25.26 34.81
N ALA A 260 54.62 -25.95 35.88
CA ALA A 260 55.77 -25.54 36.68
C ALA A 260 57.11 -25.65 35.91
N ALA A 261 57.28 -26.70 35.10
CA ALA A 261 58.45 -26.86 34.23
C ALA A 261 58.47 -25.81 33.10
N VAL A 262 57.31 -25.54 32.49
CA VAL A 262 57.15 -24.46 31.49
C VAL A 262 57.56 -23.10 32.05
N ALA A 263 57.05 -22.73 33.22
CA ALA A 263 57.41 -21.48 33.88
C ALA A 263 58.92 -21.39 34.17
N ALA A 264 59.55 -22.49 34.60
CA ALA A 264 60.99 -22.56 34.81
C ALA A 264 61.81 -22.41 33.50
N ASN A 265 61.38 -23.06 32.41
CA ASN A 265 62.01 -22.96 31.10
C ASN A 265 61.94 -21.52 30.54
N LEU A 266 60.78 -20.88 30.65
CA LEU A 266 60.59 -19.48 30.23
C LEU A 266 61.47 -18.53 31.05
N ASN A 267 61.46 -18.63 32.38
CA ASN A 267 62.36 -17.87 33.26
C ASN A 267 63.83 -18.01 32.84
N GLN A 268 64.29 -19.24 32.61
CA GLN A 268 65.65 -19.51 32.19
C GLN A 268 65.96 -18.88 30.82
N ARG A 269 65.03 -18.96 29.86
CA ARG A 269 65.19 -18.40 28.51
C ARG A 269 65.28 -16.88 28.52
N TYR A 270 64.35 -16.19 29.17
CA TYR A 270 64.35 -14.72 29.20
C TYR A 270 65.53 -14.17 30.01
N ALA A 271 65.94 -14.83 31.10
CA ALA A 271 67.15 -14.49 31.84
C ALA A 271 68.44 -14.65 30.99
N GLN A 272 68.55 -15.70 30.17
CA GLN A 272 69.66 -15.86 29.21
C GLN A 272 69.71 -14.75 28.15
N LEU A 273 68.55 -14.17 27.80
CA LEU A 273 68.42 -13.06 26.86
C LEU A 273 68.54 -11.67 27.52
N GLY A 274 68.80 -11.62 28.84
CA GLY A 274 68.98 -10.37 29.59
C GLY A 274 67.68 -9.59 29.84
N VAL A 275 66.53 -10.27 29.79
CA VAL A 275 65.20 -9.69 30.05
C VAL A 275 64.73 -10.13 31.43
N ASP A 276 64.30 -9.18 32.26
CA ASP A 276 63.61 -9.49 33.52
C ASP A 276 62.19 -9.99 33.19
N PHE A 277 61.87 -11.19 33.65
CA PHE A 277 60.62 -11.89 33.39
C PHE A 277 60.12 -12.50 34.69
N GLN A 278 58.85 -12.26 35.00
CA GLN A 278 58.19 -12.79 36.19
C GLN A 278 57.29 -13.95 35.77
N PRO A 279 57.50 -15.18 36.29
CA PRO A 279 56.69 -16.33 35.91
C PRO A 279 55.24 -16.11 36.34
N SER A 280 54.34 -16.27 35.40
CA SER A 280 52.91 -16.21 35.63
C SER A 280 52.35 -17.50 36.21
N ASP A 281 51.17 -17.40 36.82
CA ASP A 281 50.34 -18.56 37.17
C ASP A 281 49.70 -19.13 35.89
N ILE A 282 50.50 -19.86 35.11
CA ILE A 282 50.06 -20.54 33.88
C ILE A 282 49.01 -21.61 34.21
N ALA A 283 49.08 -22.22 35.40
CA ALA A 283 48.14 -23.26 35.84
C ALA A 283 46.70 -22.74 35.97
N ALA A 284 46.50 -21.49 36.41
CA ALA A 284 45.19 -20.85 36.46
C ALA A 284 44.49 -20.68 35.09
N TRP A 285 45.20 -20.90 33.98
CA TRP A 285 44.70 -20.71 32.61
C TRP A 285 44.73 -22.00 31.75
N VAL A 286 44.88 -23.17 32.39
CA VAL A 286 44.89 -24.49 31.72
C VAL A 286 43.90 -25.41 32.42
N ASP A 287 43.04 -26.06 31.64
CA ASP A 287 42.20 -27.18 32.09
C ASP A 287 43.11 -28.40 32.37
N GLN A 288 43.47 -28.60 33.65
CA GLN A 288 44.41 -29.63 34.08
C GLN A 288 43.75 -30.95 34.52
N ASP A 289 42.48 -30.95 34.92
CA ASP A 289 41.74 -32.19 35.23
C ASP A 289 40.98 -32.74 34.00
N GLY A 290 40.71 -31.89 33.01
CA GLY A 290 40.08 -32.22 31.74
C GLY A 290 38.56 -32.23 31.83
N ASP A 291 37.98 -31.34 32.63
CA ASP A 291 36.52 -31.19 32.80
C ASP A 291 35.87 -30.25 31.76
N GLY A 292 36.69 -29.52 31.00
CA GLY A 292 36.26 -28.56 29.97
C GLY A 292 36.19 -27.11 30.44
N ILE A 293 36.63 -26.80 31.66
CA ILE A 293 36.59 -25.45 32.26
C ILE A 293 37.97 -25.03 32.76
N VAL A 294 38.33 -23.76 32.55
CA VAL A 294 39.59 -23.19 33.05
C VAL A 294 39.38 -22.50 34.39
N GLY A 295 40.05 -23.02 35.42
CA GLY A 295 40.06 -22.49 36.79
C GLY A 295 39.51 -23.48 37.83
N ASN A 296 39.46 -23.09 39.10
CA ASN A 296 38.96 -23.98 40.16
C ASN A 296 37.44 -24.22 40.03
N PHE A 297 37.05 -25.44 39.68
CA PHE A 297 35.70 -26.05 39.72
C PHE A 297 34.49 -25.12 39.47
N GLU A 298 33.92 -25.15 38.26
CA GLU A 298 32.68 -24.41 37.94
C GLU A 298 31.50 -25.33 37.56
N TYR A 299 30.29 -24.95 38.01
CA TYR A 299 29.04 -25.68 37.76
C TYR A 299 27.90 -24.74 37.34
N HIS A 300 27.07 -25.18 36.39
CA HIS A 300 25.87 -24.46 35.93
C HIS A 300 24.60 -25.28 36.14
N ILE A 301 23.61 -24.71 36.83
CA ILE A 301 22.32 -25.34 37.16
C ILE A 301 21.21 -24.59 36.44
N ALA A 302 20.65 -25.20 35.39
CA ALA A 302 19.51 -24.67 34.65
C ALA A 302 18.18 -24.85 35.40
N ASP A 303 17.16 -24.09 34.98
CA ASP A 303 15.79 -24.10 35.52
C ASP A 303 15.70 -23.99 37.05
N ALA A 304 16.70 -23.36 37.67
CA ALA A 304 16.83 -23.28 39.11
C ALA A 304 15.81 -22.31 39.70
N GLY A 305 15.28 -22.65 40.88
CA GLY A 305 14.46 -21.77 41.71
C GLY A 305 15.18 -21.42 43.02
N PRO A 306 14.57 -20.58 43.87
CA PRO A 306 15.21 -20.06 45.09
C PRO A 306 15.50 -21.14 46.16
N SER A 307 15.00 -22.36 45.94
CA SER A 307 15.20 -23.53 46.80
C SER A 307 15.89 -24.69 46.09
N SER A 308 16.49 -24.47 44.91
CA SER A 308 17.31 -25.48 44.24
C SER A 308 18.58 -25.76 45.04
N ILE A 309 18.90 -27.03 45.28
CA ILE A 309 20.08 -27.47 46.02
C ILE A 309 21.00 -28.22 45.06
N PHE A 310 22.28 -27.83 45.01
CA PHE A 310 23.33 -28.53 44.28
C PHE A 310 24.32 -29.16 45.26
N SER A 311 24.70 -30.41 45.01
CA SER A 311 25.71 -31.14 45.79
C SER A 311 27.07 -31.04 45.12
N ILE A 312 28.09 -30.58 45.85
CA ILE A 312 29.47 -30.51 45.36
C ILE A 312 30.00 -31.95 45.20
N PRO A 313 30.59 -32.33 44.04
CA PRO A 313 31.08 -33.70 43.84
C PRO A 313 32.18 -34.09 44.83
N ALA A 314 32.19 -35.34 45.30
CA ALA A 314 33.13 -35.81 46.32
C ALA A 314 34.61 -35.61 45.93
N ALA A 315 34.95 -35.78 44.65
CA ALA A 315 36.30 -35.56 44.13
C ALA A 315 36.78 -34.09 44.25
N VAL A 316 35.85 -33.13 44.31
CA VAL A 316 36.15 -31.72 44.59
C VAL A 316 36.32 -31.49 46.09
N VAL A 317 35.45 -32.09 46.91
CA VAL A 317 35.54 -32.03 48.37
C VAL A 317 36.90 -32.54 48.87
N ASP A 318 37.37 -33.67 48.33
CA ASP A 318 38.65 -34.26 48.70
C ASP A 318 39.86 -33.38 48.31
N GLN A 319 39.76 -32.58 47.24
CA GLN A 319 40.81 -31.65 46.82
C GLN A 319 40.88 -30.36 47.66
N ILE A 320 39.77 -29.96 48.30
CA ILE A 320 39.71 -28.81 49.22
C ILE A 320 39.77 -29.21 50.70
N ALA A 321 39.98 -30.49 51.00
CA ALA A 321 40.06 -31.00 52.36
C ALA A 321 41.22 -30.37 53.15
N GLY A 322 40.94 -29.97 54.39
CA GLY A 322 41.85 -29.23 55.27
C GLY A 322 41.77 -27.70 55.13
N LEU A 323 41.11 -27.16 54.11
CA LEU A 323 40.87 -25.72 53.97
C LEU A 323 39.66 -25.25 54.79
N SER A 324 39.68 -23.98 55.22
CA SER A 324 38.54 -23.34 55.88
C SER A 324 37.68 -22.63 54.84
N VAL A 325 36.47 -23.14 54.61
CA VAL A 325 35.62 -22.77 53.46
C VAL A 325 34.34 -22.07 53.91
N SER A 326 33.91 -21.06 53.15
CA SER A 326 32.62 -20.36 53.26
C SER A 326 32.00 -20.15 51.88
N SER A 327 30.73 -19.75 51.80
CA SER A 327 30.10 -19.28 50.55
C SER A 327 29.96 -17.74 50.52
N THR A 328 29.92 -17.16 49.31
CA THR A 328 29.70 -15.71 49.13
C THR A 328 28.22 -15.31 49.12
N ALA A 329 27.33 -16.27 48.88
CA ALA A 329 25.89 -16.09 48.76
C ALA A 329 25.18 -17.42 49.02
N GLY A 330 23.85 -17.37 49.17
CA GLY A 330 23.02 -18.56 49.31
C GLY A 330 23.24 -19.35 50.59
N GLU A 331 22.62 -20.52 50.70
CA GLU A 331 22.82 -21.42 51.84
C GLU A 331 23.86 -22.48 51.48
N PHE A 332 24.96 -22.52 52.22
CA PHE A 332 25.97 -23.57 52.14
C PHE A 332 25.80 -24.51 53.34
N THR A 333 25.82 -25.83 53.11
CA THR A 333 25.72 -26.83 54.19
C THR A 333 26.86 -27.83 54.11
N ILE A 334 27.34 -28.30 55.27
CA ILE A 334 28.22 -29.46 55.41
C ILE A 334 27.45 -30.53 56.18
N ASN A 335 27.34 -31.73 55.61
CA ASN A 335 26.60 -32.87 56.19
C ASN A 335 25.15 -32.50 56.59
N GLY A 336 24.49 -31.64 55.80
CA GLY A 336 23.14 -31.14 56.05
C GLY A 336 23.03 -30.08 57.15
N THR A 337 24.13 -29.60 57.71
CA THR A 337 24.16 -28.50 58.69
C THR A 337 24.53 -27.18 58.01
N PRO A 338 23.71 -26.11 58.11
CA PRO A 338 24.03 -24.81 57.51
C PRO A 338 25.30 -24.17 58.09
N VAL A 339 26.10 -23.55 57.21
CA VAL A 339 27.41 -22.97 57.51
C VAL A 339 27.31 -21.46 57.38
N THR A 340 27.28 -20.74 58.50
CA THR A 340 27.13 -19.27 58.56
C THR A 340 28.45 -18.50 58.74
N THR A 341 29.54 -19.23 58.97
CA THR A 341 30.92 -18.72 59.12
C THR A 341 31.87 -19.76 58.52
N ALA A 342 33.09 -19.40 58.13
CA ALA A 342 34.05 -20.35 57.53
C ALA A 342 34.31 -21.57 58.44
N VAL A 343 34.28 -22.78 57.86
CA VAL A 343 34.44 -24.07 58.54
C VAL A 343 35.44 -24.94 57.79
N THR A 344 36.26 -25.71 58.52
CA THR A 344 37.22 -26.65 57.91
C THR A 344 36.50 -27.83 57.27
N VAL A 345 36.75 -28.06 55.98
CA VAL A 345 36.23 -29.20 55.21
C VAL A 345 37.12 -30.42 55.41
N ASN A 346 36.54 -31.61 55.55
CA ASN A 346 37.23 -32.89 55.66
C ASN A 346 36.96 -33.75 54.42
N SER A 347 37.89 -34.67 54.11
CA SER A 347 37.64 -35.71 53.10
C SER A 347 36.43 -36.55 53.49
N GLY A 348 35.52 -36.76 52.53
CA GLY A 348 34.24 -37.45 52.75
C GLY A 348 33.08 -36.61 53.29
N ASP A 349 33.23 -35.30 53.52
CA ASP A 349 32.11 -34.42 53.89
C ASP A 349 31.11 -34.24 52.73
N ALA A 350 29.81 -34.20 53.02
CA ALA A 350 28.77 -33.91 52.03
C ALA A 350 28.46 -32.42 51.96
N LEU A 351 28.99 -31.73 50.93
CA LEU A 351 28.83 -30.30 50.72
C LEU A 351 27.65 -30.00 49.78
N THR A 352 26.78 -29.06 50.15
CA THR A 352 25.71 -28.56 49.26
C THR A 352 25.61 -27.03 49.26
N VAL A 353 25.18 -26.45 48.14
CA VAL A 353 24.88 -25.01 48.00
C VAL A 353 23.48 -24.81 47.40
N SER A 354 22.81 -23.74 47.83
CA SER A 354 21.58 -23.22 47.20
C SER A 354 21.80 -21.74 46.79
N PRO A 355 20.99 -21.16 45.87
CA PRO A 355 21.16 -19.77 45.46
C PRO A 355 20.77 -18.77 46.55
N GLY A 356 19.78 -19.10 47.38
CA GLY A 356 19.20 -18.25 48.43
C GLY A 356 17.78 -17.77 48.09
N PRO A 357 17.09 -17.14 49.06
CA PRO A 357 15.69 -16.75 48.90
C PRO A 357 15.52 -15.49 48.05
N GLY A 358 14.61 -15.55 47.07
CA GLY A 358 14.23 -14.42 46.22
C GLY A 358 14.48 -14.67 44.72
N PRO A 359 14.05 -13.74 43.85
CA PRO A 359 14.30 -13.81 42.42
C PRO A 359 15.79 -13.61 42.09
N PHE A 360 16.26 -14.22 41.01
CA PHE A 360 17.67 -14.12 40.62
C PHE A 360 17.93 -12.79 39.91
N PRO A 361 18.96 -12.01 40.33
CA PRO A 361 19.41 -10.84 39.58
C PRO A 361 19.74 -11.22 38.14
N ASP A 362 19.17 -10.49 37.17
CA ASP A 362 19.34 -10.74 35.73
C ASP A 362 19.05 -12.19 35.26
N GLY A 363 18.37 -12.98 36.08
CA GLY A 363 18.10 -14.41 35.84
C GLY A 363 19.23 -15.37 36.17
N VAL A 364 20.32 -14.91 36.79
CA VAL A 364 21.43 -15.76 37.24
C VAL A 364 21.89 -15.39 38.64
N GLN A 365 21.88 -16.34 39.57
CA GLN A 365 22.49 -16.18 40.89
C GLN A 365 23.75 -17.03 41.01
N THR A 366 24.89 -16.40 41.26
CA THR A 366 26.19 -17.07 41.39
C THR A 366 26.62 -17.18 42.85
N VAL A 367 26.96 -18.39 43.27
CA VAL A 367 27.54 -18.72 44.58
C VAL A 367 28.99 -19.14 44.37
N TYR A 368 29.94 -18.52 45.07
CA TYR A 368 31.33 -18.98 45.12
C TYR A 368 31.60 -19.68 46.45
N LEU A 369 32.34 -20.79 46.41
CA LEU A 369 33.03 -21.32 47.59
C LEU A 369 34.38 -20.62 47.71
N THR A 370 34.75 -20.20 48.92
CA THR A 370 35.95 -19.39 49.17
C THR A 370 36.71 -19.87 50.41
N SER A 371 38.04 -19.79 50.35
CA SER A 371 38.91 -19.87 51.54
C SER A 371 39.64 -18.53 51.70
N GLY A 372 39.24 -17.75 52.70
CA GLY A 372 39.67 -16.35 52.83
C GLY A 372 39.21 -15.52 51.62
N THR A 373 40.15 -14.93 50.88
CA THR A 373 39.88 -14.19 49.65
C THR A 373 39.92 -15.06 48.38
N THR A 374 40.40 -16.30 48.47
CA THR A 374 40.59 -17.19 47.31
C THR A 374 39.28 -17.90 46.95
N LYS A 375 38.90 -17.87 45.67
CA LYS A 375 37.77 -18.64 45.14
C LYS A 375 38.21 -20.07 44.82
N LEU A 376 37.47 -21.05 45.36
CA LEU A 376 37.75 -22.48 45.24
C LEU A 376 36.74 -23.22 44.35
N ALA A 377 35.53 -22.68 44.19
CA ALA A 377 34.55 -23.18 43.22
C ALA A 377 33.53 -22.09 42.88
N ARG A 378 32.86 -22.22 41.74
CA ARG A 378 31.75 -21.36 41.28
C ARG A 378 30.53 -22.22 40.95
N VAL A 379 29.35 -21.84 41.44
CA VAL A 379 28.06 -22.47 41.08
C VAL A 379 27.10 -21.39 40.62
N SER A 380 26.65 -21.49 39.37
CA SER A 380 25.74 -20.53 38.73
C SER A 380 24.35 -21.13 38.57
N PHE A 381 23.36 -20.60 39.29
CA PHE A 381 21.94 -20.99 39.18
C PHE A 381 21.23 -20.08 38.18
N VAL A 382 20.64 -20.65 37.13
CA VAL A 382 19.99 -19.91 36.03
C VAL A 382 18.48 -20.14 36.08
N SER A 383 17.69 -19.07 36.03
CA SER A 383 16.22 -19.16 36.03
C SER A 383 15.69 -19.59 34.65
N GLY A 384 14.84 -20.61 34.61
CA GLY A 384 14.13 -21.05 33.41
C GLY A 384 12.74 -20.43 33.28
N LEU A 385 12.21 -20.35 32.07
CA LEU A 385 10.81 -19.98 31.82
C LEU A 385 9.89 -21.18 32.09
N LEU A 386 8.89 -21.04 32.95
CA LEU A 386 7.97 -22.12 33.31
C LEU A 386 6.61 -22.04 32.60
N ALA A 387 6.09 -20.84 32.39
CA ALA A 387 4.76 -20.63 31.80
C ALA A 387 4.66 -19.27 31.11
N ILE A 388 3.77 -19.16 30.13
CA ILE A 388 3.36 -17.89 29.50
C ILE A 388 1.86 -17.70 29.76
N SER A 389 1.48 -16.55 30.29
CA SER A 389 0.08 -16.10 30.34
C SER A 389 -0.18 -15.02 29.29
N ILE A 390 -1.36 -15.04 28.67
CA ILE A 390 -1.76 -14.07 27.65
C ILE A 390 -2.94 -13.25 28.18
N ALA A 391 -2.86 -11.93 28.00
CA ALA A 391 -3.93 -10.99 28.31
C ALA A 391 -4.26 -10.12 27.08
N SER A 392 -5.47 -9.56 27.04
CA SER A 392 -5.92 -8.62 26.01
C SER A 392 -6.20 -7.23 26.61
N SER A 393 -6.00 -6.16 25.82
CA SER A 393 -6.29 -4.79 26.26
C SER A 393 -7.78 -4.48 26.43
N THR A 394 -8.68 -5.32 25.90
CA THR A 394 -10.13 -5.25 26.15
C THR A 394 -10.70 -6.63 26.46
N THR A 395 -11.82 -6.67 27.18
CA THR A 395 -12.58 -7.89 27.49
C THR A 395 -13.89 -7.90 26.73
N GLY A 396 -14.01 -8.78 25.72
CA GLY A 396 -15.22 -8.93 24.92
C GLY A 396 -14.92 -9.49 23.52
N ASP A 397 -15.97 -9.73 22.75
CA ASP A 397 -15.85 -10.12 21.34
C ASP A 397 -15.53 -8.88 20.48
N ILE A 398 -14.71 -9.05 19.44
CA ILE A 398 -14.19 -7.93 18.63
C ILE A 398 -14.86 -7.93 17.24
N PRO A 399 -15.55 -6.85 16.83
CA PRO A 399 -16.11 -6.74 15.48
C PRO A 399 -15.06 -6.89 14.38
N LYS A 400 -15.40 -7.67 13.34
CA LYS A 400 -14.61 -7.82 12.12
C LYS A 400 -14.11 -6.46 11.59
N GLY A 401 -12.82 -6.39 11.26
CA GLY A 401 -12.13 -5.21 10.75
C GLY A 401 -11.41 -4.38 11.82
N LEU A 402 -11.72 -4.59 13.10
CA LEU A 402 -10.99 -3.96 14.21
C LEU A 402 -9.76 -4.78 14.63
N THR A 403 -8.91 -4.18 15.46
CA THR A 403 -7.70 -4.78 16.01
C THR A 403 -7.80 -4.97 17.53
N GLN A 404 -7.05 -5.94 18.05
CA GLN A 404 -6.98 -6.25 19.48
C GLN A 404 -5.51 -6.52 19.87
N GLN A 405 -4.98 -5.73 20.80
CA GLN A 405 -3.62 -5.94 21.33
C GLN A 405 -3.64 -7.04 22.40
N PHE A 406 -2.73 -8.01 22.26
CA PHE A 406 -2.43 -9.02 23.27
C PHE A 406 -1.05 -8.76 23.89
N THR A 407 -0.88 -9.17 25.14
CA THR A 407 0.42 -9.17 25.84
C THR A 407 0.74 -10.56 26.35
N ALA A 408 2.01 -10.94 26.35
CA ALA A 408 2.50 -12.23 26.81
C ALA A 408 3.41 -12.04 28.02
N MET A 409 3.01 -12.54 29.19
CA MET A 409 3.77 -12.42 30.44
C MET A 409 4.36 -13.79 30.81
N GLY A 410 5.68 -13.90 30.75
CA GLY A 410 6.41 -15.11 31.13
C GLY A 410 6.63 -15.18 32.65
N THR A 411 6.41 -16.35 33.24
CA THR A 411 6.70 -16.63 34.66
C THR A 411 7.89 -17.59 34.78
N PHE A 412 8.92 -17.18 35.50
CA PHE A 412 10.20 -17.89 35.62
C PHE A 412 10.32 -18.71 36.91
N SER A 413 11.26 -19.67 36.94
CA SER A 413 11.50 -20.59 38.06
C SER A 413 11.98 -19.93 39.36
N ASP A 414 12.52 -18.72 39.25
CA ASP A 414 12.89 -17.85 40.38
C ASP A 414 11.73 -16.95 40.86
N GLY A 415 10.55 -17.07 40.23
CA GLY A 415 9.36 -16.30 40.55
C GLY A 415 9.25 -14.94 39.85
N ARG A 416 10.21 -14.55 38.99
CA ARG A 416 10.08 -13.30 38.20
C ARG A 416 8.96 -13.42 37.17
N GLN A 417 8.30 -12.29 36.90
CA GLN A 417 7.45 -12.11 35.73
C GLN A 417 8.09 -11.11 34.77
N ILE A 418 8.16 -11.47 33.49
CA ILE A 418 8.81 -10.67 32.43
C ILE A 418 7.86 -10.56 31.24
N ASP A 419 7.70 -9.35 30.71
CA ASP A 419 6.96 -9.12 29.47
C ASP A 419 7.76 -9.67 28.28
N LEU A 420 7.16 -10.66 27.60
CA LEU A 420 7.72 -11.33 26.42
C LEU A 420 7.00 -10.88 25.12
N THR A 421 6.12 -9.87 25.17
CA THR A 421 5.24 -9.49 24.04
C THR A 421 6.00 -9.19 22.75
N GLY A 422 7.21 -8.61 22.84
CA GLY A 422 8.07 -8.30 21.68
C GLY A 422 9.13 -9.36 21.34
N SER A 423 9.24 -10.45 22.11
CA SER A 423 10.23 -11.51 21.93
C SER A 423 9.63 -12.92 21.76
N ALA A 424 8.34 -13.08 22.05
CA ALA A 424 7.59 -14.30 21.80
C ALA A 424 7.24 -14.47 20.31
N SER A 425 7.18 -15.73 19.86
CA SER A 425 6.61 -16.10 18.57
C SER A 425 5.08 -16.12 18.69
N TRP A 426 4.39 -15.28 17.92
CA TRP A 426 2.93 -15.17 17.95
C TRP A 426 2.30 -15.92 16.78
N THR A 427 1.25 -16.72 17.05
CA THR A 427 0.46 -17.41 16.02
C THR A 427 -1.04 -17.31 16.29
N SER A 428 -1.86 -17.50 15.24
CA SER A 428 -3.31 -17.62 15.32
C SER A 428 -3.73 -18.98 14.75
N SER A 429 -4.54 -19.75 15.49
CA SER A 429 -4.96 -21.08 15.05
C SER A 429 -5.80 -21.06 13.76
N ALA A 430 -6.53 -19.97 13.53
CA ALA A 430 -7.36 -19.74 12.35
C ALA A 430 -7.04 -18.37 11.73
N HIS A 431 -6.00 -18.34 10.89
CA HIS A 431 -5.54 -17.15 10.15
C HIS A 431 -6.62 -16.50 9.26
N SER A 432 -7.67 -17.24 8.88
CA SER A 432 -8.83 -16.69 8.16
C SER A 432 -9.82 -15.92 9.05
N VAL A 433 -9.81 -16.17 10.36
CA VAL A 433 -10.64 -15.48 11.37
C VAL A 433 -9.91 -14.23 11.88
N ALA A 434 -8.64 -14.37 12.26
CA ALA A 434 -7.77 -13.24 12.58
C ALA A 434 -6.29 -13.60 12.38
N THR A 435 -5.49 -12.61 11.98
CA THR A 435 -4.01 -12.66 11.98
C THR A 435 -3.45 -11.98 13.23
N ILE A 436 -2.17 -12.18 13.53
CA ILE A 436 -1.47 -11.49 14.63
C ILE A 436 -0.05 -11.08 14.21
N SER A 437 0.39 -9.90 14.64
CA SER A 437 1.74 -9.40 14.41
C SER A 437 2.77 -10.00 15.38
N PRO A 438 4.08 -9.92 15.07
CA PRO A 438 5.15 -10.25 16.02
C PRO A 438 5.16 -9.40 17.31
N THR A 439 4.34 -8.36 17.39
CA THR A 439 4.19 -7.49 18.56
C THR A 439 2.86 -7.72 19.29
N GLY A 440 2.19 -8.85 19.06
CA GLY A 440 0.93 -9.21 19.72
C GLY A 440 -0.32 -8.48 19.22
N LEU A 441 -0.27 -7.72 18.12
CA LEU A 441 -1.43 -7.00 17.60
C LEU A 441 -2.24 -7.90 16.66
N ALA A 442 -3.43 -8.33 17.08
CA ALA A 442 -4.34 -9.11 16.26
C ALA A 442 -5.21 -8.24 15.35
N GLN A 443 -5.47 -8.68 14.12
CA GLN A 443 -6.38 -8.05 13.16
C GLN A 443 -7.50 -9.03 12.80
N THR A 444 -8.77 -8.60 12.98
CA THR A 444 -9.94 -9.45 12.77
C THR A 444 -10.42 -9.42 11.31
N LEU A 445 -10.63 -10.61 10.71
CA LEU A 445 -10.84 -10.79 9.27
C LEU A 445 -12.17 -11.47 8.92
N ALA A 446 -12.64 -12.42 9.73
CA ALA A 446 -13.92 -13.10 9.53
C ALA A 446 -14.60 -13.47 10.85
N VAL A 447 -15.92 -13.54 10.84
CA VAL A 447 -16.73 -13.95 12.01
C VAL A 447 -16.37 -15.38 12.41
N GLY A 448 -16.09 -15.60 13.70
CA GLY A 448 -15.65 -16.89 14.21
C GLY A 448 -14.88 -16.78 15.53
N SER A 449 -14.14 -17.81 15.89
CA SER A 449 -13.26 -17.83 17.06
C SER A 449 -11.90 -18.40 16.66
N THR A 450 -10.82 -17.84 17.19
CA THR A 450 -9.45 -18.33 17.00
C THR A 450 -8.70 -18.32 18.32
N SER A 451 -7.73 -19.23 18.49
CA SER A 451 -6.78 -19.18 19.58
C SER A 451 -5.56 -18.38 19.15
N ILE A 452 -5.26 -17.34 19.91
CA ILE A 452 -4.02 -16.58 19.85
C ILE A 452 -3.01 -17.27 20.78
N VAL A 453 -1.86 -17.65 20.24
CA VAL A 453 -0.80 -18.39 20.95
C VAL A 453 0.48 -17.56 20.93
N ALA A 454 1.17 -17.51 22.06
CA ALA A 454 2.50 -16.91 22.21
C ALA A 454 3.46 -17.98 22.73
N GLU A 455 4.59 -18.15 22.06
CA GLU A 455 5.58 -19.19 22.34
C GLU A 455 6.97 -18.59 22.60
N SER A 456 7.72 -19.17 23.53
CA SER A 456 9.13 -18.87 23.76
C SER A 456 9.88 -20.16 24.05
N GLY A 457 10.75 -20.57 23.12
CA GLY A 457 11.36 -21.90 23.12
C GLY A 457 10.29 -22.99 22.97
N VAL A 458 10.15 -23.83 23.99
CA VAL A 458 9.15 -24.93 24.06
C VAL A 458 7.93 -24.60 24.91
N ILE A 459 7.90 -23.43 25.56
CA ILE A 459 6.81 -23.00 26.43
C ILE A 459 5.84 -22.14 25.63
N SER A 460 4.54 -22.41 25.77
CA SER A 460 3.47 -21.65 25.11
C SER A 460 2.37 -21.25 26.08
N GLY A 461 1.68 -20.15 25.74
CA GLY A 461 0.44 -19.71 26.37
C GLY A 461 -0.61 -19.45 25.29
N SER A 462 -1.90 -19.48 25.65
CA SER A 462 -2.99 -19.26 24.69
C SER A 462 -4.14 -18.44 25.28
N ALA A 463 -4.79 -17.64 24.42
CA ALA A 463 -6.03 -16.92 24.70
C ALA A 463 -7.01 -17.04 23.52
N THR A 464 -8.31 -16.97 23.79
CA THR A 464 -9.34 -17.01 22.73
C THR A 464 -9.70 -15.60 22.26
N LEU A 465 -9.71 -15.40 20.95
CA LEU A 465 -10.24 -14.21 20.29
C LEU A 465 -11.51 -14.58 19.53
N ASN A 466 -12.65 -14.05 19.99
CA ASN A 466 -13.92 -14.12 19.29
C ASN A 466 -14.08 -12.91 18.36
N VAL A 467 -14.52 -13.16 17.13
CA VAL A 467 -14.78 -12.14 16.12
C VAL A 467 -16.27 -12.12 15.78
N THR A 468 -16.93 -10.99 16.03
CA THR A 468 -18.34 -10.77 15.70
C THR A 468 -18.50 -10.15 14.30
N ALA A 469 -19.74 -10.05 13.83
CA ALA A 469 -20.06 -9.29 12.62
C ALA A 469 -19.50 -7.86 12.70
N ALA A 470 -19.15 -7.29 11.55
CA ALA A 470 -18.74 -5.90 11.49
C ALA A 470 -19.89 -5.00 11.99
N VAL A 471 -19.55 -3.91 12.68
CA VAL A 471 -20.52 -2.94 13.23
C VAL A 471 -20.46 -1.64 12.42
N PRO A 472 -21.58 -0.90 12.27
CA PRO A 472 -21.56 0.39 11.61
C PRO A 472 -20.76 1.40 12.46
N ILE A 473 -19.93 2.23 11.81
CA ILE A 473 -19.12 3.29 12.45
C ILE A 473 -19.60 4.68 12.05
N THR A 474 -19.95 4.87 10.77
CA THR A 474 -20.46 6.15 10.26
C THR A 474 -21.68 5.93 9.38
N LEU A 475 -22.58 6.91 9.38
CA LEU A 475 -23.68 7.01 8.43
C LEU A 475 -23.41 8.15 7.43
N ALA A 476 -23.92 8.00 6.20
CA ALA A 476 -23.86 9.02 5.16
C ALA A 476 -25.19 9.06 4.41
N LEU A 477 -25.92 10.18 4.52
CA LEU A 477 -27.21 10.40 3.87
C LEU A 477 -27.01 11.19 2.57
N SER A 478 -27.56 10.67 1.46
CA SER A 478 -27.39 11.25 0.11
C SER A 478 -28.73 11.40 -0.62
N PRO A 479 -29.00 12.51 -1.32
CA PRO A 479 -28.20 13.75 -1.41
C PRO A 479 -27.98 14.47 -0.08
N ASN A 480 -26.90 15.24 0.02
CA ASN A 480 -26.72 16.27 1.05
C ASN A 480 -26.26 17.58 0.36
N PRO A 481 -27.04 18.68 0.37
CA PRO A 481 -28.38 18.82 0.95
C PRO A 481 -29.49 18.18 0.10
N LEU A 482 -30.54 17.71 0.77
CA LEU A 482 -31.76 17.19 0.14
C LEU A 482 -32.58 18.34 -0.45
N ARG A 483 -33.22 18.11 -1.60
CA ARG A 483 -34.17 19.05 -2.23
C ARG A 483 -35.26 18.28 -2.96
N THR A 484 -36.50 18.75 -2.90
CA THR A 484 -37.62 18.26 -3.73
C THR A 484 -38.72 19.32 -3.87
N GLY A 485 -39.76 19.01 -4.64
CA GLY A 485 -40.94 19.87 -4.83
C GLY A 485 -42.12 19.52 -3.90
N VAL A 486 -43.14 20.38 -3.89
CA VAL A 486 -44.39 20.11 -3.15
C VAL A 486 -45.17 18.98 -3.83
N GLY A 487 -45.61 18.00 -3.06
CA GLY A 487 -46.33 16.81 -3.55
C GLY A 487 -45.46 15.81 -4.31
N ILE A 488 -44.12 15.93 -4.20
CA ILE A 488 -43.18 15.03 -4.87
C ILE A 488 -42.44 14.18 -3.83
N GLY A 489 -42.47 12.86 -4.04
CA GLY A 489 -41.83 11.89 -3.17
C GLY A 489 -40.33 11.74 -3.47
N LEU A 490 -39.47 12.22 -2.58
CA LEU A 490 -38.02 12.05 -2.65
C LEU A 490 -37.60 10.76 -1.93
N LYS A 491 -36.72 9.98 -2.56
CA LYS A 491 -36.14 8.75 -2.00
C LYS A 491 -34.64 8.92 -1.77
N PRO A 492 -34.22 9.37 -0.57
CA PRO A 492 -32.81 9.45 -0.23
C PRO A 492 -32.20 8.06 -0.05
N THR A 493 -30.87 7.98 -0.01
CA THR A 493 -30.14 6.77 0.35
C THR A 493 -29.29 7.02 1.59
N LEU A 494 -29.46 6.18 2.60
CA LEU A 494 -28.58 6.12 3.77
C LEU A 494 -27.61 4.94 3.61
N ASN A 495 -26.32 5.24 3.60
CA ASN A 495 -25.26 4.24 3.57
C ASN A 495 -24.53 4.23 4.93
N ALA A 496 -24.29 3.04 5.48
CA ALA A 496 -23.45 2.85 6.65
C ALA A 496 -22.07 2.32 6.23
N THR A 497 -21.01 2.90 6.77
CA THR A 497 -19.64 2.37 6.67
C THR A 497 -19.36 1.53 7.91
N TYR A 498 -19.04 0.26 7.71
CA TYR A 498 -18.81 -0.73 8.75
C TYR A 498 -17.34 -0.81 9.17
N SER A 499 -17.09 -1.46 10.31
CA SER A 499 -15.75 -1.63 10.89
C SER A 499 -14.76 -2.40 10.01
N ASP A 500 -15.24 -3.16 9.03
CA ASP A 500 -14.43 -3.84 8.01
C ASP A 500 -14.22 -3.00 6.73
N GLY A 501 -14.59 -1.72 6.75
CA GLY A 501 -14.49 -0.79 5.62
C GLY A 501 -15.56 -1.00 4.54
N THR A 502 -16.48 -1.96 4.69
CA THR A 502 -17.58 -2.14 3.74
C THR A 502 -18.62 -1.03 3.89
N THR A 503 -19.28 -0.69 2.78
CA THR A 503 -20.41 0.24 2.77
C THR A 503 -21.68 -0.51 2.38
N VAL A 504 -22.72 -0.41 3.19
CA VAL A 504 -24.02 -1.07 2.96
C VAL A 504 -25.13 -0.03 2.95
N ASN A 505 -26.07 -0.15 2.01
CA ASN A 505 -27.29 0.63 2.01
C ASN A 505 -28.20 0.14 3.15
N VAL A 506 -28.44 1.01 4.13
CA VAL A 506 -29.22 0.75 5.35
C VAL A 506 -30.51 1.60 5.40
N THR A 507 -30.94 2.16 4.26
CA THR A 507 -32.10 3.06 4.15
C THR A 507 -33.37 2.46 4.78
N SER A 508 -33.62 1.15 4.57
CA SER A 508 -34.76 0.43 5.11
C SER A 508 -34.56 -0.16 6.52
N LEU A 509 -33.38 0.04 7.12
CA LEU A 509 -33.07 -0.34 8.51
C LEU A 509 -33.08 0.87 9.45
N ALA A 510 -33.02 2.08 8.88
CA ALA A 510 -33.04 3.30 9.66
C ALA A 510 -34.44 3.66 10.15
N THR A 511 -34.50 4.25 11.35
CA THR A 511 -35.66 5.00 11.81
C THR A 511 -35.52 6.44 11.34
N TRP A 512 -36.55 6.97 10.69
CA TRP A 512 -36.53 8.29 10.04
C TRP A 512 -37.40 9.32 10.77
N ALA A 513 -36.93 10.57 10.82
CA ALA A 513 -37.66 11.70 11.37
C ALA A 513 -37.48 13.00 10.55
N SER A 514 -38.46 13.89 10.62
CA SER A 514 -38.42 15.25 10.04
C SER A 514 -38.52 16.28 11.16
N GLY A 515 -37.62 17.27 11.16
CA GLY A 515 -37.58 18.34 12.17
C GLY A 515 -38.81 19.28 12.11
N ALA A 516 -39.46 19.35 10.95
CA ALA A 516 -40.68 20.12 10.71
C ALA A 516 -41.64 19.33 9.78
N PRO A 517 -42.48 18.43 10.31
CA PRO A 517 -43.41 17.62 9.52
C PRO A 517 -44.42 18.42 8.65
N TYR A 518 -44.65 19.70 8.97
CA TYR A 518 -45.49 20.60 8.17
C TYR A 518 -44.79 21.17 6.92
N VAL A 519 -43.46 21.07 6.84
CA VAL A 519 -42.66 21.38 5.62
C VAL A 519 -42.54 20.12 4.77
N ALA A 520 -42.15 19.00 5.38
CA ALA A 520 -42.09 17.70 4.73
C ALA A 520 -42.33 16.56 5.73
N THR A 521 -43.18 15.61 5.37
CA THR A 521 -43.35 14.35 6.08
C THR A 521 -42.34 13.33 5.58
N ILE A 522 -41.99 12.34 6.41
CA ILE A 522 -41.14 11.22 6.03
C ILE A 522 -41.75 9.92 6.56
N ASP A 523 -41.77 8.88 5.73
CA ASP A 523 -42.19 7.55 6.18
C ASP A 523 -41.08 6.95 7.07
N PRO A 524 -41.41 6.52 8.31
CA PRO A 524 -40.41 6.18 9.33
C PRO A 524 -39.58 4.91 9.04
N HIS A 525 -39.93 4.11 8.03
CA HIS A 525 -39.25 2.84 7.70
C HIS A 525 -38.63 2.82 6.29
N SER A 526 -39.26 3.48 5.32
CA SER A 526 -38.81 3.51 3.93
C SER A 526 -37.99 4.77 3.58
N GLY A 527 -38.00 5.77 4.46
CA GLY A 527 -37.29 7.04 4.24
C GLY A 527 -37.85 7.91 3.12
N VAL A 528 -39.02 7.57 2.56
CA VAL A 528 -39.68 8.36 1.51
C VAL A 528 -40.14 9.69 2.12
N ILE A 529 -39.67 10.78 1.54
CA ILE A 529 -39.97 12.16 1.94
C ILE A 529 -41.04 12.73 1.02
N ASP A 530 -42.15 13.21 1.57
CA ASP A 530 -43.17 13.95 0.81
C ASP A 530 -43.10 15.45 1.18
N GLY A 531 -42.88 16.32 0.18
CA GLY A 531 -42.90 17.76 0.36
C GLY A 531 -44.33 18.28 0.60
N VAL A 532 -44.60 18.84 1.78
CA VAL A 532 -45.93 19.32 2.19
C VAL A 532 -46.10 20.82 1.89
N SER A 533 -45.09 21.64 2.18
CA SER A 533 -45.12 23.08 1.92
C SER A 533 -43.72 23.63 1.64
N LEU A 534 -43.64 24.76 0.93
CA LEU A 534 -42.38 25.44 0.63
C LEU A 534 -41.67 25.88 1.92
N GLY A 535 -40.37 25.64 1.98
CA GLY A 535 -39.56 25.98 3.16
C GLY A 535 -38.36 25.06 3.33
N THR A 536 -37.76 25.10 4.52
CA THR A 536 -36.64 24.24 4.90
C THR A 536 -36.93 23.47 6.19
N THR A 537 -36.37 22.27 6.29
CA THR A 537 -36.44 21.38 7.45
C THR A 537 -35.14 20.57 7.53
N THR A 538 -35.01 19.71 8.54
CA THR A 538 -33.97 18.67 8.61
C THR A 538 -34.62 17.30 8.50
N ILE A 539 -33.91 16.36 7.86
CA ILE A 539 -34.21 14.94 7.91
C ILE A 539 -33.14 14.26 8.75
N GLU A 540 -33.58 13.46 9.70
CA GLU A 540 -32.75 12.68 10.61
C GLU A 540 -32.96 11.19 10.34
N ALA A 541 -31.87 10.43 10.30
CA ALA A 541 -31.90 9.00 10.07
C ALA A 541 -30.98 8.30 11.08
N THR A 542 -31.56 7.35 11.83
CA THR A 542 -30.87 6.66 12.93
C THR A 542 -30.82 5.16 12.70
N VAL A 543 -29.62 4.57 12.81
CA VAL A 543 -29.37 3.12 12.75
C VAL A 543 -28.58 2.75 14.01
N ASP A 544 -29.10 1.81 14.78
CA ASP A 544 -28.59 1.45 16.12
C ASP A 544 -28.43 2.69 17.02
N SER A 545 -27.19 3.10 17.32
CA SER A 545 -26.85 4.31 18.09
C SER A 545 -26.24 5.44 17.26
N LEU A 546 -26.16 5.28 15.94
CA LEU A 546 -25.65 6.29 15.02
C LEU A 546 -26.80 7.09 14.41
N THR A 547 -26.63 8.40 14.34
CA THR A 547 -27.59 9.34 13.75
C THR A 547 -26.87 10.23 12.74
N GLU A 548 -27.48 10.41 11.57
CA GLU A 548 -27.08 11.41 10.57
C GLU A 548 -28.22 12.40 10.35
N THR A 549 -27.90 13.69 10.17
CA THR A 549 -28.90 14.76 10.00
C THR A 549 -28.55 15.67 8.83
N VAL A 550 -29.46 15.78 7.86
CA VAL A 550 -29.25 16.52 6.61
C VAL A 550 -30.34 17.58 6.39
N PRO A 551 -30.00 18.80 5.97
CA PRO A 551 -31.00 19.81 5.60
C PRO A 551 -31.76 19.43 4.32
N LEU A 552 -33.06 19.67 4.34
CA LEU A 552 -34.00 19.50 3.24
C LEU A 552 -34.63 20.85 2.88
N ALA A 553 -34.68 21.18 1.59
CA ALA A 553 -35.43 22.32 1.06
C ALA A 553 -36.57 21.85 0.13
N ILE A 554 -37.78 22.36 0.38
CA ILE A 554 -38.94 22.19 -0.50
C ILE A 554 -39.08 23.47 -1.33
N VAL A 555 -38.88 23.36 -2.64
CA VAL A 555 -38.75 24.48 -3.59
C VAL A 555 -39.71 24.33 -4.76
N THR A 556 -39.95 25.40 -5.52
CA THR A 556 -40.74 25.35 -6.76
C THR A 556 -40.45 26.57 -7.64
N ASN A 557 -40.45 26.38 -8.96
CA ASN A 557 -40.08 27.34 -9.98
C ASN A 557 -38.62 27.83 -9.87
N GLU A 558 -37.72 27.01 -9.32
CA GLU A 558 -36.33 27.39 -9.10
C GLU A 558 -35.36 26.60 -9.98
N TRP A 559 -34.31 27.28 -10.46
CA TRP A 559 -33.20 26.66 -11.17
C TRP A 559 -32.02 26.40 -10.24
N THR A 560 -31.44 25.22 -10.34
CA THR A 560 -30.19 24.85 -9.66
C THR A 560 -29.19 24.29 -10.68
N VAL A 561 -27.90 24.53 -10.46
CA VAL A 561 -26.84 23.96 -11.31
C VAL A 561 -26.78 22.45 -11.06
N ALA A 562 -26.79 21.67 -12.15
CA ALA A 562 -26.41 20.26 -12.11
C ALA A 562 -24.95 20.11 -12.55
N GLY A 563 -24.34 18.97 -12.24
CA GLY A 563 -22.97 18.68 -12.67
C GLY A 563 -22.73 18.90 -14.16
N THR A 564 -21.47 19.13 -14.51
CA THR A 564 -21.02 19.38 -15.88
C THR A 564 -20.58 18.08 -16.54
N LEU A 565 -20.97 17.88 -17.80
CA LEU A 565 -20.48 16.80 -18.67
C LEU A 565 -18.97 16.96 -18.93
N ALA A 566 -18.26 15.86 -19.15
CA ALA A 566 -16.83 15.87 -19.49
C ALA A 566 -16.54 16.56 -20.84
N GLY A 567 -17.52 16.59 -21.75
CA GLY A 567 -17.46 17.28 -23.04
C GLY A 567 -18.77 17.96 -23.40
N GLY A 568 -18.71 18.97 -24.28
CA GLY A 568 -19.91 19.65 -24.77
C GLY A 568 -20.75 18.78 -25.70
N ARG A 569 -22.05 18.64 -25.43
CA ARG A 569 -22.99 17.82 -26.20
C ARG A 569 -24.14 18.68 -26.73
N SER A 570 -24.52 18.48 -27.98
CA SER A 570 -25.65 19.14 -28.65
C SER A 570 -26.24 18.16 -29.65
N GLY A 571 -27.57 18.10 -29.80
CA GLY A 571 -28.21 17.08 -30.65
C GLY A 571 -27.90 15.64 -30.20
N HIS A 572 -27.61 15.48 -28.90
CA HIS A 572 -27.45 14.21 -28.21
C HIS A 572 -28.80 13.67 -27.74
N ALA A 573 -28.85 12.43 -27.29
CA ALA A 573 -30.02 11.88 -26.60
C ALA A 573 -29.74 11.74 -25.09
N ALA A 574 -30.77 11.89 -24.27
CA ALA A 574 -30.73 11.67 -22.83
C ALA A 574 -31.89 10.75 -22.42
N THR A 575 -31.58 9.65 -21.75
CA THR A 575 -32.54 8.59 -21.42
C THR A 575 -32.56 8.34 -19.92
N LEU A 576 -33.72 8.49 -19.28
CA LEU A 576 -33.91 8.06 -17.89
C LEU A 576 -33.79 6.53 -17.81
N LEU A 577 -32.98 6.05 -16.88
CA LEU A 577 -32.74 4.63 -16.61
C LEU A 577 -33.66 4.14 -15.46
N PRO A 578 -33.90 2.81 -15.33
CA PRO A 578 -34.70 2.26 -14.24
C PRO A 578 -34.18 2.57 -12.83
N SER A 579 -32.88 2.91 -12.71
CA SER A 579 -32.24 3.36 -11.47
C SER A 579 -32.51 4.83 -11.11
N GLY A 580 -33.21 5.59 -11.94
CA GLY A 580 -33.39 7.04 -11.82
C GLY A 580 -32.22 7.86 -12.38
N ALA A 581 -31.10 7.23 -12.74
CA ALA A 581 -29.98 7.89 -13.42
C ALA A 581 -30.32 8.27 -14.87
N VAL A 582 -29.61 9.23 -15.47
CA VAL A 582 -29.83 9.63 -16.88
C VAL A 582 -28.59 9.34 -17.73
N LEU A 583 -28.75 8.53 -18.77
CA LEU A 583 -27.70 8.24 -19.75
C LEU A 583 -27.71 9.29 -20.87
N ALA A 584 -26.61 10.01 -21.06
CA ALA A 584 -26.38 10.89 -22.21
C ALA A 584 -25.52 10.18 -23.27
N THR A 585 -25.97 10.20 -24.53
CA THR A 585 -25.30 9.50 -25.66
C THR A 585 -25.09 10.41 -26.85
N GLY A 586 -23.91 10.31 -27.47
CA GLY A 586 -23.58 10.94 -28.75
C GLY A 586 -23.58 12.48 -28.75
N ASN A 587 -23.54 13.04 -29.95
CA ASN A 587 -23.71 14.48 -30.27
C ASN A 587 -23.84 14.67 -31.80
N SER A 588 -24.38 15.82 -32.24
CA SER A 588 -24.44 16.20 -33.65
C SER A 588 -23.11 16.77 -34.17
N ASN A 589 -22.73 16.43 -35.41
CA ASN A 589 -21.50 16.89 -36.07
C ASN A 589 -21.43 18.43 -36.25
N ALA A 590 -22.60 19.09 -36.36
CA ALA A 590 -22.75 20.46 -36.87
C ALA A 590 -21.87 21.56 -36.24
N TYR A 591 -21.33 21.36 -35.03
CA TYR A 591 -20.50 22.36 -34.32
C TYR A 591 -19.30 21.80 -33.53
N ALA A 592 -18.96 20.51 -33.62
CA ALA A 592 -17.84 19.92 -32.84
C ALA A 592 -17.08 18.77 -33.52
N GLY A 593 -17.22 18.60 -34.84
CA GLY A 593 -16.61 17.50 -35.58
C GLY A 593 -17.33 16.17 -35.35
N ALA A 594 -16.79 15.10 -35.95
CA ALA A 594 -17.46 13.82 -36.11
C ALA A 594 -18.05 13.27 -34.79
N PRO A 595 -19.30 12.74 -34.79
CA PRO A 595 -20.04 12.37 -33.59
C PRO A 595 -19.26 11.47 -32.63
N GLN A 596 -19.39 11.73 -31.34
CA GLN A 596 -18.64 11.06 -30.29
C GLN A 596 -19.23 9.68 -29.96
N THR A 597 -18.34 8.73 -29.67
CA THR A 597 -18.70 7.44 -29.05
C THR A 597 -18.82 7.52 -27.53
N SER A 598 -18.47 8.66 -26.92
CA SER A 598 -18.57 8.83 -25.47
C SER A 598 -20.03 8.85 -25.01
N ALA A 599 -20.28 8.18 -23.88
CA ALA A 599 -21.52 8.25 -23.14
C ALA A 599 -21.21 8.57 -21.66
N GLU A 600 -22.18 9.19 -20.98
CA GLU A 600 -22.03 9.65 -19.59
C GLU A 600 -23.33 9.39 -18.83
N ILE A 601 -23.23 9.14 -17.53
CA ILE A 601 -24.38 8.89 -16.65
C ILE A 601 -24.46 10.00 -15.62
N TYR A 602 -25.62 10.64 -15.53
CA TYR A 602 -25.97 11.55 -14.45
C TYR A 602 -26.56 10.75 -13.29
N ASN A 603 -25.97 10.89 -12.10
CA ASN A 603 -26.54 10.39 -10.87
C ASN A 603 -27.32 11.52 -10.18
N PRO A 604 -28.66 11.44 -10.04
CA PRO A 604 -29.47 12.49 -9.43
C PRO A 604 -29.22 12.65 -7.93
N LEU A 605 -28.81 11.58 -7.23
CA LEU A 605 -28.56 11.61 -5.78
C LEU A 605 -27.28 12.39 -5.45
N THR A 606 -26.24 12.27 -6.27
CA THR A 606 -24.99 13.03 -6.11
C THR A 606 -24.95 14.31 -6.95
N ARG A 607 -25.91 14.47 -7.88
CA ARG A 607 -26.01 15.55 -8.88
C ARG A 607 -24.78 15.68 -9.79
N THR A 608 -24.02 14.60 -9.99
CA THR A 608 -22.79 14.54 -10.78
C THR A 608 -22.93 13.69 -12.04
N TRP A 609 -22.14 14.01 -13.07
CA TRP A 609 -21.91 13.11 -14.20
C TRP A 609 -20.70 12.22 -13.94
N SER A 610 -20.76 11.00 -14.46
CA SER A 610 -19.63 10.07 -14.54
C SER A 610 -19.52 9.49 -15.97
N PRO A 611 -18.31 9.13 -16.44
CA PRO A 611 -18.15 8.44 -17.71
C PRO A 611 -18.86 7.06 -17.70
N ALA A 612 -19.59 6.76 -18.77
CA ALA A 612 -20.06 5.42 -19.07
C ALA A 612 -19.04 4.67 -19.95
N ALA A 613 -19.28 3.40 -20.24
CA ALA A 613 -18.60 2.74 -21.36
C ALA A 613 -18.88 3.50 -22.68
N ASN A 614 -17.91 3.49 -23.60
CA ASN A 614 -18.07 4.10 -24.92
C ASN A 614 -18.95 3.22 -25.83
N MET A 615 -19.82 3.85 -26.61
CA MET A 615 -20.61 3.22 -27.67
C MET A 615 -19.70 2.58 -28.73
N PRO A 616 -19.99 1.37 -29.21
CA PRO A 616 -19.31 0.74 -30.35
C PRO A 616 -19.34 1.61 -31.62
N SER A 617 -20.49 2.27 -31.85
CA SER A 617 -20.77 3.06 -33.05
C SER A 617 -20.88 4.55 -32.72
N ARG A 618 -20.70 5.40 -33.75
CA ARG A 618 -20.91 6.84 -33.65
C ARG A 618 -22.37 7.18 -33.93
N HIS A 619 -22.95 8.07 -33.11
CA HIS A 619 -24.37 8.42 -33.16
C HIS A 619 -24.57 9.93 -32.91
N GLY A 620 -25.32 10.60 -33.79
CA GLY A 620 -25.74 11.99 -33.66
C GLY A 620 -27.10 12.21 -34.34
N TYR A 621 -28.00 13.01 -33.75
CA TYR A 621 -29.43 13.04 -34.14
C TYR A 621 -30.08 11.64 -34.27
N HIS A 622 -29.59 10.72 -33.44
CA HIS A 622 -30.11 9.38 -33.24
C HIS A 622 -31.23 9.38 -32.20
N THR A 623 -31.85 8.23 -32.00
CA THR A 623 -32.77 7.98 -30.89
C THR A 623 -32.11 7.08 -29.85
N ALA A 624 -32.32 7.36 -28.56
CA ALA A 624 -31.93 6.50 -27.45
C ALA A 624 -33.16 6.16 -26.59
N THR A 625 -33.63 4.93 -26.68
CA THR A 625 -34.95 4.50 -26.18
C THR A 625 -34.81 3.45 -25.10
N LEU A 626 -35.37 3.71 -23.90
CA LEU A 626 -35.43 2.72 -22.83
C LEU A 626 -36.36 1.56 -23.24
N LEU A 627 -35.87 0.34 -23.15
CA LEU A 627 -36.60 -0.90 -23.43
C LEU A 627 -37.28 -1.44 -22.16
N PRO A 628 -38.33 -2.27 -22.29
CA PRO A 628 -39.01 -2.87 -21.14
C PRO A 628 -38.13 -3.77 -20.25
N ASP A 629 -37.01 -4.27 -20.78
CA ASP A 629 -36.01 -5.06 -20.06
C ASP A 629 -34.96 -4.21 -19.32
N GLY A 630 -35.07 -2.88 -19.40
CA GLY A 630 -34.18 -1.92 -18.75
C GLY A 630 -32.96 -1.49 -19.58
N ARG A 631 -32.70 -2.11 -20.74
CA ARG A 631 -31.61 -1.70 -21.65
C ARG A 631 -31.98 -0.45 -22.44
N VAL A 632 -31.00 0.26 -23.01
CA VAL A 632 -31.25 1.40 -23.91
C VAL A 632 -30.86 1.05 -25.34
N LEU A 633 -31.82 1.17 -26.26
CA LEU A 633 -31.64 1.02 -27.70
C LEU A 633 -31.19 2.36 -28.31
N VAL A 634 -29.95 2.42 -28.77
CA VAL A 634 -29.39 3.56 -29.53
C VAL A 634 -29.41 3.21 -31.01
N ALA A 635 -30.20 3.93 -31.81
CA ALA A 635 -30.46 3.56 -33.21
C ALA A 635 -30.24 4.71 -34.19
N GLY A 636 -29.52 4.43 -35.28
CA GLY A 636 -29.32 5.32 -36.41
C GLY A 636 -28.50 6.57 -36.09
N GLY A 637 -28.66 7.62 -36.88
CA GLY A 637 -28.00 8.90 -36.72
C GLY A 637 -27.18 9.33 -37.94
N GLU A 638 -26.75 10.59 -37.89
CA GLU A 638 -25.78 11.21 -38.79
C GLU A 638 -24.37 10.85 -38.32
N LEU A 639 -23.49 10.48 -39.25
CA LEU A 639 -22.05 10.31 -39.04
C LEU A 639 -21.25 11.52 -39.53
N ASP A 640 -21.68 12.07 -40.67
CA ASP A 640 -21.18 13.32 -41.27
C ASP A 640 -22.31 13.98 -42.07
N LEU A 641 -22.14 15.23 -42.52
CA LEU A 641 -23.20 16.06 -43.13
C LEU A 641 -24.05 15.43 -44.26
N MET A 642 -23.55 14.37 -44.89
CA MET A 642 -24.23 13.60 -45.96
C MET A 642 -24.14 12.08 -45.75
N SER A 643 -23.77 11.63 -44.54
CA SER A 643 -23.51 10.22 -44.20
C SER A 643 -24.34 9.82 -42.99
N PHE A 644 -25.10 8.73 -43.12
CA PHE A 644 -26.08 8.26 -42.14
C PHE A 644 -25.78 6.81 -41.79
N THR A 645 -26.05 6.41 -40.55
CA THR A 645 -25.86 5.04 -40.09
C THR A 645 -27.18 4.29 -39.91
N ASN A 646 -27.12 2.96 -40.14
CA ASN A 646 -28.15 2.00 -39.76
C ASN A 646 -27.73 1.15 -38.53
N THR A 647 -26.58 1.46 -37.91
CA THR A 647 -26.10 0.80 -36.70
C THR A 647 -27.06 0.98 -35.54
N VAL A 648 -27.05 -0.03 -34.67
CA VAL A 648 -27.91 -0.12 -33.50
C VAL A 648 -27.05 -0.69 -32.37
N ASP A 649 -26.90 0.06 -31.29
CA ASP A 649 -26.13 -0.34 -30.11
C ASP A 649 -27.09 -0.45 -28.91
N LEU A 650 -26.92 -1.49 -28.09
CA LEU A 650 -27.69 -1.74 -26.87
C LEU A 650 -26.82 -1.50 -25.64
N TYR A 651 -27.25 -0.59 -24.77
CA TYR A 651 -26.63 -0.36 -23.47
C TYR A 651 -27.28 -1.20 -22.37
N ASP A 652 -26.46 -1.90 -21.60
CA ASP A 652 -26.85 -2.51 -20.33
C ASP A 652 -26.43 -1.61 -19.15
N PRO A 653 -27.38 -0.99 -18.43
CA PRO A 653 -27.07 -0.09 -17.31
C PRO A 653 -26.64 -0.81 -16.03
N VAL A 654 -26.89 -2.12 -15.90
CA VAL A 654 -26.46 -2.94 -14.75
C VAL A 654 -25.00 -3.32 -14.90
N GLN A 655 -24.58 -3.64 -16.14
CA GLN A 655 -23.20 -3.98 -16.46
C GLN A 655 -22.33 -2.79 -16.86
N ASN A 656 -22.93 -1.61 -17.12
CA ASN A 656 -22.29 -0.45 -17.76
C ASN A 656 -21.52 -0.88 -19.02
N SER A 657 -22.21 -1.58 -19.92
CA SER A 657 -21.60 -2.19 -21.10
C SER A 657 -22.46 -1.99 -22.34
N TRP A 658 -21.85 -2.12 -23.51
CA TRP A 658 -22.52 -2.01 -24.80
C TRP A 658 -22.41 -3.30 -25.60
N THR A 659 -23.48 -3.63 -26.32
CA THR A 659 -23.51 -4.74 -27.28
C THR A 659 -24.06 -4.22 -28.61
N ALA A 660 -23.42 -4.59 -29.72
CA ALA A 660 -23.96 -4.28 -31.05
C ALA A 660 -25.19 -5.16 -31.32
N ALA A 661 -26.29 -4.54 -31.76
CA ALA A 661 -27.51 -5.21 -32.16
C ALA A 661 -27.60 -5.35 -33.69
N PRO A 662 -28.52 -6.18 -34.22
CA PRO A 662 -28.79 -6.21 -35.65
C PRO A 662 -29.15 -4.82 -36.17
N GLN A 663 -28.60 -4.49 -37.33
CA GLN A 663 -28.76 -3.18 -37.96
C GLN A 663 -30.17 -2.98 -38.53
N MET A 664 -30.60 -1.74 -38.64
CA MET A 664 -31.81 -1.39 -39.41
C MET A 664 -31.58 -1.68 -40.91
N SER A 665 -32.67 -1.96 -41.64
CA SER A 665 -32.62 -2.17 -43.10
C SER A 665 -32.23 -0.92 -43.88
N GLU A 666 -32.41 0.27 -43.30
CA GLU A 666 -32.14 1.56 -43.93
C GLU A 666 -31.58 2.54 -42.89
N ALA A 667 -30.46 3.18 -43.23
CA ALA A 667 -29.83 4.22 -42.42
C ALA A 667 -30.72 5.46 -42.34
N ARG A 668 -30.71 6.16 -41.20
CA ARG A 668 -31.60 7.30 -40.94
C ARG A 668 -31.12 8.15 -39.76
N ALA A 669 -31.27 9.46 -39.86
CA ALA A 669 -31.20 10.41 -38.75
C ALA A 669 -32.49 11.24 -38.64
N CYS A 670 -32.68 11.96 -37.53
CA CYS A 670 -33.83 12.83 -37.29
C CYS A 670 -35.19 12.11 -37.43
N HIS A 671 -35.19 10.80 -37.19
CA HIS A 671 -36.34 9.91 -37.07
C HIS A 671 -36.89 9.92 -35.64
N THR A 672 -38.08 9.34 -35.46
CA THR A 672 -38.65 9.09 -34.13
C THR A 672 -38.52 7.62 -33.75
N ALA A 673 -38.39 7.33 -32.46
CA ALA A 673 -38.45 5.98 -31.90
C ALA A 673 -39.44 5.95 -30.73
N THR A 674 -40.49 5.13 -30.85
CA THR A 674 -41.59 5.07 -29.88
C THR A 674 -41.74 3.64 -29.36
N VAL A 675 -41.63 3.46 -28.04
CA VAL A 675 -41.97 2.17 -27.40
C VAL A 675 -43.48 1.99 -27.49
N LEU A 676 -43.91 0.84 -27.98
CA LEU A 676 -45.31 0.46 -28.13
C LEU A 676 -45.80 -0.29 -26.87
N ALA A 677 -47.11 -0.37 -26.70
CA ALA A 677 -47.72 -1.09 -25.56
C ALA A 677 -47.37 -2.59 -25.50
N ASN A 678 -46.92 -3.18 -26.61
CA ASN A 678 -46.43 -4.56 -26.71
C ASN A 678 -44.91 -4.71 -26.44
N GLY A 679 -44.22 -3.63 -26.08
CA GLY A 679 -42.78 -3.61 -25.78
C GLY A 679 -41.85 -3.48 -26.99
N LYS A 680 -42.36 -3.53 -28.23
CA LYS A 680 -41.56 -3.26 -29.44
C LYS A 680 -41.29 -1.77 -29.60
N VAL A 681 -40.26 -1.42 -30.37
CA VAL A 681 -39.95 -0.02 -30.70
C VAL A 681 -40.26 0.25 -32.17
N LEU A 682 -41.18 1.17 -32.43
CA LEU A 682 -41.45 1.72 -33.76
C LEU A 682 -40.42 2.81 -34.08
N VAL A 683 -39.65 2.62 -35.14
CA VAL A 683 -38.75 3.63 -35.71
C VAL A 683 -39.34 4.12 -37.04
N ALA A 684 -39.64 5.42 -37.14
CA ALA A 684 -40.39 5.98 -38.28
C ALA A 684 -39.71 7.22 -38.90
N GLY A 685 -39.69 7.28 -40.23
CA GLY A 685 -39.20 8.42 -41.01
C GLY A 685 -37.71 8.72 -40.82
N GLY A 686 -37.36 10.00 -40.87
CA GLY A 686 -35.99 10.50 -40.85
C GLY A 686 -35.47 10.84 -42.25
N MET A 687 -34.15 10.88 -42.43
CA MET A 687 -33.52 11.14 -43.72
C MET A 687 -32.24 10.33 -43.96
N ASN A 688 -31.98 9.99 -45.24
CA ASN A 688 -30.75 9.41 -45.73
C ASN A 688 -30.63 9.47 -47.28
N PRO A 689 -29.86 10.42 -47.84
CA PRO A 689 -29.90 11.86 -47.54
C PRO A 689 -31.24 12.51 -47.91
N THR A 690 -32.13 11.79 -48.62
CA THR A 690 -33.52 12.18 -48.85
C THR A 690 -34.40 11.80 -47.66
N THR A 691 -35.49 12.51 -47.43
CA THR A 691 -36.45 12.22 -46.36
C THR A 691 -37.24 10.94 -46.61
N LEU A 692 -37.46 10.14 -45.57
CA LEU A 692 -37.98 8.78 -45.62
C LEU A 692 -39.45 8.72 -45.21
N ALA A 693 -40.18 7.77 -45.80
CA ALA A 693 -41.52 7.35 -45.39
C ALA A 693 -41.51 5.96 -44.73
N SER A 694 -40.39 5.25 -44.78
CA SER A 694 -40.23 3.90 -44.24
C SER A 694 -40.27 3.90 -42.71
N ALA A 695 -40.87 2.85 -42.16
CA ALA A 695 -40.85 2.57 -40.74
C ALA A 695 -40.48 1.11 -40.47
N ALA A 696 -39.90 0.84 -39.30
CA ALA A 696 -39.44 -0.47 -38.88
C ALA A 696 -39.80 -0.72 -37.40
N LEU A 697 -40.10 -1.97 -37.06
CA LEU A 697 -40.27 -2.43 -35.68
C LEU A 697 -38.99 -3.14 -35.24
N TYR A 698 -38.48 -2.76 -34.07
CA TYR A 698 -37.51 -3.57 -33.32
C TYR A 698 -38.22 -4.37 -32.23
N ASP A 699 -38.01 -5.67 -32.20
CA ASP A 699 -38.48 -6.57 -31.15
C ASP A 699 -37.31 -6.88 -30.18
N PRO A 700 -37.34 -6.37 -28.93
CA PRO A 700 -36.26 -6.61 -27.97
C PRO A 700 -36.22 -8.04 -27.43
N GLY A 701 -37.34 -8.77 -27.51
CA GLY A 701 -37.44 -10.14 -27.01
C GLY A 701 -36.79 -11.16 -27.95
N THR A 702 -36.89 -10.93 -29.27
CA THR A 702 -36.19 -11.73 -30.29
C THR A 702 -34.89 -11.10 -30.79
N ASN A 703 -34.63 -9.83 -30.45
CA ASN A 703 -33.53 -9.01 -30.97
C ASN A 703 -33.52 -8.96 -32.51
N THR A 704 -34.67 -8.64 -33.12
CA THR A 704 -34.84 -8.62 -34.58
C THR A 704 -35.62 -7.41 -35.09
N TRP A 705 -35.35 -7.00 -36.32
CA TRP A 705 -36.12 -5.98 -37.04
C TRP A 705 -37.16 -6.59 -37.98
N SER A 706 -38.31 -5.93 -38.10
CA SER A 706 -39.32 -6.17 -39.14
C SER A 706 -39.81 -4.85 -39.75
N SER A 707 -40.45 -4.89 -40.92
CA SER A 707 -41.05 -3.70 -41.53
C SER A 707 -42.30 -3.28 -40.74
N ALA A 708 -42.48 -1.98 -40.53
CA ALA A 708 -43.72 -1.39 -40.01
C ALA A 708 -44.55 -0.70 -41.11
N GLY A 709 -44.30 -1.05 -42.38
CA GLY A 709 -44.90 -0.41 -43.54
C GLY A 709 -44.28 0.96 -43.87
N THR A 710 -45.07 1.79 -44.56
CA THR A 710 -44.65 3.12 -45.03
C THR A 710 -45.76 4.14 -44.78
N MET A 711 -45.39 5.31 -44.26
CA MET A 711 -46.25 6.50 -44.22
C MET A 711 -46.64 6.94 -45.64
N ALA A 712 -47.78 7.61 -45.78
CA ALA A 712 -48.20 8.28 -47.00
C ALA A 712 -47.33 9.52 -47.29
N THR A 713 -46.82 10.18 -46.24
CA THR A 713 -45.94 11.34 -46.36
C THR A 713 -44.52 11.03 -45.87
N VAL A 714 -43.51 11.40 -46.65
CA VAL A 714 -42.09 11.43 -46.22
C VAL A 714 -41.88 12.51 -45.14
N ARG A 715 -41.13 12.21 -44.07
CA ARG A 715 -41.01 13.11 -42.90
C ARG A 715 -39.65 13.00 -42.21
N CYS A 716 -39.10 14.15 -41.82
CA CYS A 716 -37.92 14.34 -40.97
C CYS A 716 -38.24 15.42 -39.92
N GLN A 717 -37.70 15.31 -38.69
CA GLN A 717 -38.03 16.21 -37.56
C GLN A 717 -39.54 16.36 -37.28
N HIS A 718 -40.30 15.28 -37.53
CA HIS A 718 -41.68 15.11 -37.07
C HIS A 718 -41.71 14.67 -35.61
N SER A 719 -42.88 14.77 -34.97
CA SER A 719 -43.12 14.16 -33.66
C SER A 719 -43.84 12.82 -33.79
N ALA A 720 -43.65 11.93 -32.83
CA ALA A 720 -44.42 10.68 -32.71
C ALA A 720 -44.85 10.48 -31.25
N THR A 721 -46.15 10.29 -31.02
CA THR A 721 -46.76 10.19 -29.69
C THR A 721 -47.59 8.92 -29.59
N LEU A 722 -47.24 8.03 -28.65
CA LEU A 722 -48.09 6.89 -28.28
C LEU A 722 -49.37 7.42 -27.63
N LEU A 723 -50.53 7.01 -28.15
CA LEU A 723 -51.84 7.38 -27.65
C LEU A 723 -52.36 6.35 -26.63
N PRO A 724 -53.33 6.70 -25.76
CA PRO A 724 -53.87 5.79 -24.74
C PRO A 724 -54.53 4.50 -25.28
N ASN A 725 -54.94 4.50 -26.55
CA ASN A 725 -55.49 3.33 -27.25
C ASN A 725 -54.39 2.40 -27.82
N GLY A 726 -53.11 2.73 -27.66
CA GLY A 726 -51.97 1.95 -28.15
C GLY A 726 -51.49 2.29 -29.57
N THR A 727 -52.18 3.17 -30.31
CA THR A 727 -51.72 3.62 -31.64
C THR A 727 -50.71 4.76 -31.52
N VAL A 728 -49.91 5.02 -32.56
CA VAL A 728 -48.91 6.10 -32.58
C VAL A 728 -49.32 7.19 -33.55
N LEU A 729 -49.53 8.41 -33.04
CA LEU A 729 -49.77 9.60 -33.84
C LEU A 729 -48.44 10.21 -34.29
N VAL A 730 -48.24 10.34 -35.60
CA VAL A 730 -47.11 11.05 -36.22
C VAL A 730 -47.60 12.39 -36.79
N VAL A 731 -46.98 13.50 -36.38
CA VAL A 731 -47.40 14.86 -36.75
C VAL A 731 -46.27 15.65 -37.40
N GLY A 732 -46.59 16.30 -38.52
CA GLY A 732 -45.74 17.33 -39.14
C GLY A 732 -44.40 16.81 -39.66
N GLY A 733 -43.34 17.58 -39.39
CA GLY A 733 -42.01 17.42 -39.93
C GLY A 733 -41.82 18.14 -41.28
N TRP A 734 -40.67 17.92 -41.91
CA TRP A 734 -40.37 18.44 -43.25
C TRP A 734 -39.92 17.34 -44.21
N HIS A 735 -39.99 17.64 -45.50
CA HIS A 735 -39.42 16.82 -46.57
C HIS A 735 -38.71 17.65 -47.63
N ALA A 736 -37.79 17.01 -48.36
CA ALA A 736 -37.09 17.64 -49.47
C ALA A 736 -37.92 17.51 -50.75
N SER A 737 -38.23 18.63 -51.41
CA SER A 737 -38.89 18.64 -52.73
C SER A 737 -38.27 19.70 -53.63
N GLY A 738 -37.79 19.29 -54.82
CA GLY A 738 -37.14 20.20 -55.77
C GLY A 738 -35.88 20.93 -55.24
N GLY A 739 -35.26 20.44 -54.16
CA GLY A 739 -34.16 21.11 -53.47
C GLY A 739 -34.59 22.11 -52.39
N ALA A 740 -35.89 22.29 -52.16
CA ALA A 740 -36.44 23.12 -51.08
C ALA A 740 -36.92 22.27 -49.89
N ARG A 741 -36.90 22.86 -48.69
CA ARG A 741 -37.49 22.30 -47.46
C ARG A 741 -38.99 22.60 -47.46
N VAL A 742 -39.83 21.58 -47.65
CA VAL A 742 -41.29 21.69 -47.58
C VAL A 742 -41.76 21.22 -46.21
N LEU A 743 -42.52 22.07 -45.52
CA LEU A 743 -43.10 21.75 -44.22
C LEU A 743 -44.41 20.99 -44.37
N THR A 744 -44.63 19.98 -43.54
CA THR A 744 -45.75 19.06 -43.65
C THR A 744 -46.83 19.43 -42.63
N ALA A 745 -48.09 19.58 -43.06
CA ALA A 745 -49.24 19.85 -42.19
C ALA A 745 -50.01 18.58 -41.80
N THR A 746 -49.86 17.51 -42.58
CA THR A 746 -50.59 16.25 -42.38
C THR A 746 -50.13 15.52 -41.12
N ALA A 747 -51.02 14.73 -40.54
CA ALA A 747 -50.71 13.77 -39.49
C ALA A 747 -51.18 12.37 -39.92
N GLU A 748 -50.56 11.33 -39.36
CA GLU A 748 -50.83 9.92 -39.69
C GLU A 748 -50.81 9.10 -38.39
N ILE A 749 -51.60 8.03 -38.34
CA ILE A 749 -51.67 7.09 -37.22
C ILE A 749 -51.17 5.72 -37.68
N TYR A 750 -50.19 5.19 -36.96
CA TYR A 750 -49.79 3.78 -37.05
C TYR A 750 -50.52 2.94 -36.01
N ASP A 751 -51.15 1.87 -36.47
CA ASP A 751 -51.81 0.87 -35.61
C ASP A 751 -50.92 -0.39 -35.50
N PRO A 752 -50.34 -0.67 -34.30
CA PRO A 752 -49.50 -1.85 -34.08
C PRO A 752 -50.28 -3.16 -33.93
N ALA A 753 -51.62 -3.13 -33.91
CA ALA A 753 -52.44 -4.35 -33.94
C ALA A 753 -52.60 -4.91 -35.36
N THR A 754 -52.45 -4.07 -36.39
CA THR A 754 -52.63 -4.42 -37.80
C THR A 754 -51.39 -4.16 -38.67
N ASP A 755 -50.34 -3.52 -38.13
CA ASP A 755 -49.15 -3.07 -38.85
C ASP A 755 -49.47 -2.13 -40.04
N THR A 756 -50.47 -1.26 -39.87
CA THR A 756 -50.93 -0.33 -40.92
C THR A 756 -50.88 1.14 -40.53
N TRP A 757 -50.64 1.98 -41.53
CA TRP A 757 -50.74 3.44 -41.43
C TRP A 757 -52.10 3.94 -41.96
N SER A 758 -52.63 4.98 -41.32
CA SER A 758 -53.88 5.65 -41.69
C SER A 758 -53.73 7.18 -41.56
N ALA A 759 -54.55 7.95 -42.27
CA ALA A 759 -54.50 9.41 -42.20
C ALA A 759 -55.26 9.95 -40.97
N ALA A 760 -54.64 10.89 -40.26
CA ALA A 760 -55.27 11.69 -39.22
C ALA A 760 -55.59 13.12 -39.73
N ALA A 761 -56.34 13.89 -38.95
CA ALA A 761 -56.59 15.30 -39.27
C ALA A 761 -55.29 16.09 -39.40
N SER A 762 -55.24 16.99 -40.39
CA SER A 762 -54.09 17.85 -40.63
C SER A 762 -54.15 19.12 -39.77
N LEU A 763 -52.97 19.66 -39.44
CA LEU A 763 -52.81 21.03 -38.95
C LEU A 763 -53.24 22.05 -40.02
N SER A 764 -53.46 23.31 -39.61
CA SER A 764 -53.73 24.41 -40.55
C SER A 764 -52.55 24.72 -41.46
N ASP A 765 -51.34 24.61 -40.91
CA ASP A 765 -50.08 25.00 -41.53
C ASP A 765 -49.03 23.90 -41.38
N GLY A 766 -48.07 23.86 -42.31
CA GLY A 766 -46.96 22.92 -42.23
C GLY A 766 -46.02 23.27 -41.08
N LEU A 767 -45.69 22.26 -40.25
CA LEU A 767 -45.00 22.46 -38.98
C LEU A 767 -43.87 21.44 -38.78
N THR A 768 -42.69 21.90 -38.36
CA THR A 768 -41.55 21.04 -38.02
C THR A 768 -40.82 21.53 -36.78
N ALA A 769 -40.03 20.66 -36.14
CA ALA A 769 -39.26 21.01 -34.93
C ALA A 769 -40.16 21.57 -33.80
N HIS A 770 -41.42 21.14 -33.79
CA HIS A 770 -42.40 21.38 -32.73
C HIS A 770 -42.27 20.32 -31.64
N THR A 771 -42.85 20.62 -30.49
CA THR A 771 -43.05 19.62 -29.42
C THR A 771 -44.42 18.96 -29.57
N ALA A 772 -44.53 17.69 -29.16
CA ALA A 772 -45.80 17.00 -29.01
C ALA A 772 -45.84 16.22 -27.69
N THR A 773 -46.80 16.54 -26.82
CA THR A 773 -46.88 15.99 -25.47
C THR A 773 -48.27 15.39 -25.24
N LEU A 774 -48.34 14.09 -24.91
CA LEU A 774 -49.57 13.47 -24.43
C LEU A 774 -49.93 14.07 -23.07
N LEU A 775 -51.17 14.55 -22.93
CA LEU A 775 -51.71 15.13 -21.72
C LEU A 775 -52.47 14.07 -20.89
N PRO A 776 -52.66 14.26 -19.57
CA PRO A 776 -53.32 13.27 -18.70
C PRO A 776 -54.77 12.93 -19.07
N ASN A 777 -55.44 13.80 -19.84
CA ASN A 777 -56.79 13.59 -20.38
C ASN A 777 -56.82 12.77 -21.69
N GLY A 778 -55.66 12.37 -22.22
CA GLY A 778 -55.51 11.59 -23.45
C GLY A 778 -55.41 12.40 -24.75
N THR A 779 -55.45 13.74 -24.70
CA THR A 779 -55.22 14.59 -25.89
C THR A 779 -53.72 14.93 -26.05
N VAL A 780 -53.30 15.36 -27.24
CA VAL A 780 -51.89 15.70 -27.52
C VAL A 780 -51.73 17.20 -27.72
N LEU A 781 -50.92 17.85 -26.88
CA LEU A 781 -50.49 19.24 -27.07
C LEU A 781 -49.36 19.30 -28.10
N VAL A 782 -49.57 20.03 -29.19
CA VAL A 782 -48.49 20.47 -30.09
C VAL A 782 -48.21 21.95 -29.86
N ALA A 783 -46.95 22.31 -29.62
CA ALA A 783 -46.55 23.68 -29.32
C ALA A 783 -45.21 24.06 -29.95
N GLY A 784 -45.13 25.31 -30.45
CA GLY A 784 -43.97 25.83 -31.17
C GLY A 784 -43.73 25.13 -32.52
N GLY A 785 -42.55 25.34 -33.08
CA GLY A 785 -42.10 24.85 -34.37
C GLY A 785 -41.76 25.95 -35.38
N ASP A 786 -41.10 25.53 -36.45
CA ASP A 786 -40.94 26.30 -37.69
C ASP A 786 -42.20 26.09 -38.56
N VAL A 787 -42.79 27.19 -39.01
CA VAL A 787 -43.83 27.29 -40.04
C VAL A 787 -43.27 28.02 -41.28
N SER A 788 -44.07 28.14 -42.35
CA SER A 788 -43.61 28.64 -43.66
C SER A 788 -43.09 30.09 -43.65
N ASN A 789 -43.55 30.91 -42.70
CA ASN A 789 -43.19 32.32 -42.55
C ASN A 789 -42.26 32.60 -41.35
N GLY A 790 -41.71 31.56 -40.70
CA GLY A 790 -40.78 31.69 -39.56
C GLY A 790 -41.16 30.80 -38.39
N ARG A 791 -40.84 31.23 -37.17
CA ARG A 791 -41.17 30.50 -35.94
C ARG A 791 -42.57 30.85 -35.46
N THR A 792 -43.29 29.87 -34.93
CA THR A 792 -44.62 30.10 -34.35
C THR A 792 -44.60 30.10 -32.82
N SER A 793 -45.51 30.85 -32.22
CA SER A 793 -45.91 30.73 -30.81
C SER A 793 -47.24 30.00 -30.63
N ALA A 794 -47.89 29.60 -31.72
CA ALA A 794 -49.15 28.88 -31.66
C ALA A 794 -48.98 27.51 -30.98
N ALA A 795 -50.05 27.08 -30.32
CA ALA A 795 -50.21 25.73 -29.83
C ALA A 795 -51.62 25.23 -30.14
N SER A 796 -51.74 23.92 -30.34
CA SER A 796 -52.98 23.23 -30.67
C SER A 796 -53.09 21.92 -29.93
N ILE A 797 -54.31 21.52 -29.59
CA ILE A 797 -54.63 20.22 -29.01
C ILE A 797 -55.19 19.32 -30.12
N TYR A 798 -54.64 18.11 -30.23
CA TYR A 798 -55.25 17.01 -30.99
C TYR A 798 -56.07 16.13 -30.06
N ASP A 799 -57.35 15.94 -30.40
CA ASP A 799 -58.21 14.96 -29.76
C ASP A 799 -58.25 13.68 -30.62
N PRO A 800 -57.68 12.54 -30.13
CA PRO A 800 -57.68 11.28 -30.87
C PRO A 800 -59.06 10.61 -30.94
N VAL A 801 -60.04 10.99 -30.10
CA VAL A 801 -61.39 10.42 -30.12
C VAL A 801 -62.22 11.03 -31.24
N SER A 802 -62.18 12.36 -31.40
CA SER A 802 -62.85 13.06 -32.49
C SER A 802 -62.03 13.14 -33.78
N ASN A 803 -60.72 12.85 -33.72
CA ASN A 803 -59.75 13.08 -34.80
C ASN A 803 -59.80 14.53 -35.30
N THR A 804 -59.68 15.50 -34.38
CA THR A 804 -59.71 16.94 -34.69
C THR A 804 -58.59 17.70 -33.98
N TRP A 805 -58.25 18.87 -34.54
CA TRP A 805 -57.38 19.86 -33.93
C TRP A 805 -58.18 21.05 -33.43
N SER A 806 -57.89 21.52 -32.22
CA SER A 806 -58.41 22.77 -31.66
C SER A 806 -57.25 23.69 -31.20
N PRO A 807 -57.31 25.00 -31.47
CA PRO A 807 -56.29 25.93 -30.96
C PRO A 807 -56.41 26.06 -29.44
N THR A 808 -55.28 26.26 -28.76
CA THR A 808 -55.21 26.61 -27.34
C THR A 808 -54.44 27.92 -27.16
N GLY A 809 -54.18 28.34 -25.91
CA GLY A 809 -53.35 29.52 -25.65
C GLY A 809 -51.97 29.41 -26.32
N SER A 810 -51.45 30.55 -26.78
CA SER A 810 -50.13 30.65 -27.43
C SER A 810 -49.02 30.93 -26.40
N THR A 811 -47.79 30.52 -26.71
CA THR A 811 -46.60 30.90 -25.95
C THR A 811 -46.33 32.40 -26.06
N THR A 812 -45.63 32.97 -25.08
CA THR A 812 -45.19 34.38 -25.09
C THR A 812 -44.15 34.61 -26.19
N TRP A 813 -43.29 33.61 -26.44
CA TRP A 813 -42.24 33.66 -27.46
C TRP A 813 -42.36 32.52 -28.47
N ALA A 814 -42.25 32.86 -29.75
CA ALA A 814 -42.18 31.92 -30.86
C ALA A 814 -40.82 31.21 -30.93
N ARG A 815 -40.82 29.89 -31.18
CA ARG A 815 -39.67 28.98 -30.98
C ARG A 815 -39.79 27.69 -31.82
N SER A 816 -38.69 27.15 -32.38
CA SER A 816 -38.50 25.86 -33.11
C SER A 816 -37.23 25.04 -32.67
N ASP A 817 -37.33 23.76 -32.25
CA ASP A 817 -36.33 22.90 -31.54
C ASP A 817 -36.44 22.87 -29.96
N SER A 818 -37.62 23.15 -29.40
CA SER A 818 -37.88 23.13 -27.94
C SER A 818 -37.96 21.74 -27.34
N SER A 819 -37.74 21.65 -26.02
CA SER A 819 -38.12 20.47 -25.22
C SER A 819 -39.38 20.75 -24.41
N ALA A 820 -40.37 19.86 -24.51
CA ALA A 820 -41.55 19.85 -23.64
C ALA A 820 -41.53 18.64 -22.70
N THR A 821 -41.87 18.86 -21.43
CA THR A 821 -41.87 17.83 -20.40
C THR A 821 -43.18 17.90 -19.61
N LEU A 822 -43.97 16.83 -19.62
CA LEU A 822 -45.13 16.69 -18.74
C LEU A 822 -44.63 16.53 -17.30
N LEU A 823 -45.05 17.41 -16.40
CA LEU A 823 -44.70 17.38 -14.98
C LEU A 823 -45.69 16.49 -14.19
N PRO A 824 -45.31 16.00 -12.99
CA PRO A 824 -46.18 15.15 -12.16
C PRO A 824 -47.53 15.79 -11.78
N ASN A 825 -47.61 17.13 -11.77
CA ASN A 825 -48.85 17.87 -11.52
C ASN A 825 -49.77 18.01 -12.75
N GLY A 826 -49.42 17.39 -13.89
CA GLY A 826 -50.19 17.42 -15.14
C GLY A 826 -49.94 18.64 -16.04
N THR A 827 -49.14 19.61 -15.61
CA THR A 827 -48.75 20.77 -16.45
C THR A 827 -47.57 20.43 -17.37
N VAL A 828 -47.39 21.17 -18.48
CA VAL A 828 -46.29 20.92 -19.43
C VAL A 828 -45.27 22.05 -19.36
N LEU A 829 -44.05 21.72 -18.96
CA LEU A 829 -42.90 22.62 -18.95
C LEU A 829 -42.26 22.68 -20.35
N LEU A 830 -42.16 23.88 -20.92
CA LEU A 830 -41.52 24.14 -22.22
C LEU A 830 -40.23 24.94 -21.99
N VAL A 831 -39.08 24.30 -22.23
CA VAL A 831 -37.76 24.81 -21.83
C VAL A 831 -36.85 25.08 -23.03
N GLY A 832 -36.27 26.29 -23.06
CA GLY A 832 -35.07 26.69 -23.81
C GLY A 832 -35.22 26.65 -25.32
N GLU A 833 -34.74 27.66 -26.07
CA GLU A 833 -34.67 27.48 -27.53
C GLU A 833 -33.97 28.54 -28.42
N LEU A 834 -34.29 28.57 -29.73
CA LEU A 834 -33.95 29.59 -30.72
C LEU A 834 -35.22 30.39 -31.09
N GLY A 835 -35.37 31.60 -30.55
CA GLY A 835 -36.46 32.51 -30.89
C GLY A 835 -36.27 33.25 -32.22
N THR A 836 -37.15 34.21 -32.51
CA THR A 836 -37.03 35.09 -33.69
C THR A 836 -35.81 36.01 -33.64
N ALA A 837 -35.31 36.34 -32.45
CA ALA A 837 -34.19 37.26 -32.23
C ALA A 837 -32.85 36.57 -31.83
N GLY A 838 -32.80 35.24 -31.79
CA GLY A 838 -31.65 34.47 -31.29
C GLY A 838 -32.03 33.49 -30.18
N LEU A 839 -31.04 32.96 -29.45
CA LEU A 839 -31.27 31.97 -28.40
C LEU A 839 -32.11 32.56 -27.23
N LEU A 840 -33.07 31.77 -26.76
CA LEU A 840 -33.95 32.03 -25.63
C LEU A 840 -33.52 31.18 -24.43
N SER A 841 -33.39 31.83 -23.27
CA SER A 841 -33.41 31.17 -21.96
C SER A 841 -34.83 31.05 -21.39
N ALA A 842 -35.84 31.52 -22.11
CA ALA A 842 -37.22 31.63 -21.63
C ALA A 842 -37.90 30.26 -21.40
N VAL A 843 -38.59 30.17 -20.27
CA VAL A 843 -39.27 28.97 -19.78
C VAL A 843 -40.74 29.32 -19.60
N GLU A 844 -41.64 28.46 -20.11
CA GLU A 844 -43.09 28.64 -19.95
C GLU A 844 -43.73 27.33 -19.51
N ILE A 845 -44.75 27.40 -18.65
CA ILE A 845 -45.59 26.25 -18.28
C ILE A 845 -46.97 26.42 -18.90
N TYR A 846 -47.43 25.39 -19.61
CA TYR A 846 -48.81 25.22 -20.04
C TYR A 846 -49.62 24.49 -18.98
N ASP A 847 -50.78 25.04 -18.63
CA ASP A 847 -51.78 24.41 -17.78
C ASP A 847 -52.94 23.86 -18.63
N PRO A 848 -53.09 22.53 -18.78
CA PRO A 848 -54.20 21.93 -19.51
C PRO A 848 -55.60 22.22 -18.96
N ALA A 849 -55.73 22.55 -17.67
CA ALA A 849 -57.03 22.83 -17.06
C ALA A 849 -57.59 24.20 -17.47
N THR A 850 -56.71 25.16 -17.76
CA THR A 850 -57.09 26.52 -18.20
C THR A 850 -56.80 26.79 -19.68
N GLY A 851 -55.95 25.98 -20.32
CA GLY A 851 -55.49 26.20 -21.69
C GLY A 851 -54.52 27.37 -21.84
N THR A 852 -53.86 27.79 -20.76
CA THR A 852 -53.02 29.01 -20.72
C THR A 852 -51.54 28.70 -20.52
N TRP A 853 -50.69 29.61 -21.01
CA TRP A 853 -49.25 29.61 -20.77
C TRP A 853 -48.87 30.63 -19.70
N SER A 854 -47.86 30.29 -18.89
CA SER A 854 -47.34 31.13 -17.82
C SER A 854 -45.81 31.15 -17.86
N ALA A 855 -45.22 32.35 -17.92
CA ALA A 855 -43.77 32.52 -17.88
C ALA A 855 -43.19 32.10 -16.52
N ARG A 856 -42.02 31.47 -16.56
CA ARG A 856 -41.26 31.00 -15.38
C ARG A 856 -39.85 31.58 -15.40
N PRO A 857 -39.10 31.53 -14.28
CA PRO A 857 -37.70 31.95 -14.26
C PRO A 857 -36.90 31.29 -15.38
N SER A 858 -36.09 32.10 -16.06
CA SER A 858 -35.30 31.65 -17.22
C SER A 858 -34.15 30.74 -16.81
N LEU A 859 -33.73 29.87 -17.73
CA LEU A 859 -32.44 29.16 -17.67
C LEU A 859 -31.28 30.14 -17.42
N HIS A 860 -30.26 29.70 -16.69
CA HIS A 860 -29.02 30.47 -16.56
C HIS A 860 -28.26 30.51 -17.89
N THR A 861 -28.25 29.41 -18.65
CA THR A 861 -27.62 29.33 -19.98
C THR A 861 -28.67 29.13 -21.06
N ALA A 862 -28.84 30.13 -21.94
CA ALA A 862 -29.65 30.00 -23.16
C ALA A 862 -29.05 28.92 -24.08
N ARG A 863 -29.89 28.02 -24.59
CA ARG A 863 -29.48 26.81 -25.30
C ARG A 863 -30.56 26.34 -26.28
N SER A 864 -30.12 25.67 -27.35
CA SER A 864 -30.98 24.93 -28.28
C SER A 864 -30.45 23.50 -28.47
N ARG A 865 -31.29 22.56 -28.92
CA ARG A 865 -30.92 21.13 -29.11
C ARG A 865 -30.33 20.47 -27.85
N HIS A 866 -30.74 20.96 -26.69
CA HIS A 866 -30.56 20.30 -25.38
C HIS A 866 -31.56 19.15 -25.24
N GLN A 867 -31.42 18.38 -24.17
CA GLN A 867 -32.45 17.43 -23.76
C GLN A 867 -33.04 17.82 -22.42
N ALA A 868 -34.32 17.50 -22.21
CA ALA A 868 -35.02 17.67 -20.94
C ALA A 868 -35.53 16.30 -20.46
N THR A 869 -35.10 15.88 -19.27
CA THR A 869 -35.46 14.58 -18.69
C THR A 869 -36.14 14.81 -17.35
N LEU A 870 -37.40 14.38 -17.20
CA LEU A 870 -38.05 14.33 -15.89
C LEU A 870 -37.36 13.26 -15.05
N LEU A 871 -36.92 13.64 -13.85
CA LEU A 871 -36.30 12.76 -12.88
C LEU A 871 -37.33 12.16 -11.92
N THR A 872 -36.95 11.10 -11.20
CA THR A 872 -37.80 10.43 -10.21
C THR A 872 -38.10 11.28 -8.97
N ASP A 873 -37.30 12.31 -8.70
CA ASP A 873 -37.54 13.34 -7.67
C ASP A 873 -38.34 14.55 -8.19
N GLY A 874 -38.91 14.41 -9.40
CA GLY A 874 -39.78 15.36 -10.07
C GLY A 874 -39.10 16.59 -10.67
N ALA A 875 -37.79 16.76 -10.46
CA ALA A 875 -37.03 17.81 -11.13
C ALA A 875 -36.90 17.51 -12.63
N VAL A 876 -36.77 18.55 -13.46
CA VAL A 876 -36.44 18.39 -14.89
C VAL A 876 -34.98 18.72 -15.10
N LEU A 877 -34.20 17.71 -15.47
CA LEU A 877 -32.79 17.84 -15.83
C LEU A 877 -32.66 18.30 -17.28
N ILE A 878 -32.08 19.48 -17.46
CA ILE A 878 -31.74 20.08 -18.74
C ILE A 878 -30.26 19.86 -19.03
N THR A 879 -29.95 19.15 -20.11
CA THR A 879 -28.58 18.69 -20.42
C THR A 879 -28.09 19.23 -21.76
N GLY A 880 -26.85 19.73 -21.79
CA GLY A 880 -26.15 20.12 -23.02
C GLY A 880 -26.92 21.12 -23.91
N GLY A 881 -26.91 20.89 -25.22
CA GLY A 881 -27.38 21.82 -26.25
C GLY A 881 -26.27 22.72 -26.78
N SER A 882 -26.62 23.77 -27.52
CA SER A 882 -25.68 24.74 -28.09
C SER A 882 -25.99 26.17 -27.66
N GLY A 883 -24.95 26.86 -27.20
CA GLY A 883 -24.92 28.32 -26.98
C GLY A 883 -24.19 29.07 -28.11
N GLY A 884 -23.94 28.41 -29.24
CA GLY A 884 -22.99 28.82 -30.29
C GLY A 884 -21.85 27.81 -30.45
N THR A 885 -21.47 27.16 -29.35
CA THR A 885 -20.72 25.89 -29.30
C THR A 885 -21.50 24.88 -28.44
N PRO A 886 -21.23 23.57 -28.54
CA PRO A 886 -21.87 22.59 -27.68
C PRO A 886 -21.53 22.80 -26.20
N LEU A 887 -22.56 22.78 -25.37
CA LEU A 887 -22.50 23.03 -23.93
C LEU A 887 -22.28 21.73 -23.16
N SER A 888 -21.47 21.79 -22.12
CA SER A 888 -21.34 20.72 -21.12
C SER A 888 -22.17 20.98 -19.86
N SER A 889 -22.69 22.20 -19.67
CA SER A 889 -23.47 22.57 -18.49
C SER A 889 -24.84 21.89 -18.47
N SER A 890 -25.26 21.46 -17.28
CA SER A 890 -26.61 20.96 -17.02
C SER A 890 -27.27 21.79 -15.92
N GLU A 891 -28.59 21.88 -15.93
CA GLU A 891 -29.39 22.64 -14.97
C GLU A 891 -30.62 21.81 -14.55
N LEU A 892 -31.04 21.91 -13.29
CA LEU A 892 -32.26 21.29 -12.76
C LEU A 892 -33.32 22.35 -12.50
N TYR A 893 -34.53 22.13 -13.01
CA TYR A 893 -35.73 22.88 -12.66
C TYR A 893 -36.58 22.11 -11.65
N TRP A 894 -37.06 22.80 -10.61
CA TRP A 894 -37.94 22.28 -9.56
C TRP A 894 -39.32 22.95 -9.56
#